data_AF-A0A7C4FY77-F1
#
_entry.id   AF-A0A7C4FY77-F1
#
_cell.length_a   1.000
_cell.length_b   1.000
_cell.length_c   1.000
_cell.angle_alpha   90.00
_cell.angle_beta   90.00
_cell.angle_gamma   90.00
#
_symmetry.space_group_name_H-M   'P 1'
#
loop_
_entity.id
_entity.type
_entity.pdbx_description
1 polymer ?
#
loop_
_entity_poly.entity_id
_entity_poly.type
_entity_poly.pdbx_seq_one_letter_code
_entity_poly.pdbx_strand_id
1 'polypeptide(L)'
;MTWRQQPPSAADVSFLLDAPAGKAGFIRSVNGRLTTADGKRFRIWGVNFTAAATAPSKEDAPAVAAYLARHGVNCVRFHFLDRPAPAGLIDSKRDDTRALDPAQLERFDFFVAELKKRGIYSNINLNVGRTYKPGDGVRDHELLGFAKALTYFDPRLLELQREYARALLTHFNPYTKSEYRNEPAVAIVELVNENSIVESWFSDRLLGKNTQKNPGTWTDIPASYESALTDLYHSWLRAKGLPTVPRLRRAEFEKADRERFHREAEFYMELERKFFRDMGEFLKQTLGVKSLIAGTSDHNHGNSGYPLLASASVLDIVDGHVYWQHPRYLSDPKTGKRTGFEIGNTPMVNDPLNSTVVQLSRSAVAGKPYTVSEVNHPFPAEYASEGIPILAAYAALHDWDGIFWYTFEHADPSQWRAVQRGHFDIRPDPVKMAQLASCAVTFLRSDVRPARQTVLRSYSLDEVHESLRLPRQERPYFTPGFPLSAPLQHSQRIESFQASKKADVAAATGPVIASDTGELAWHRGNPKGGLVTVDTARTQAMAGFIKANARETANLAVSPENDFCAVTLTSLDGKPIAGSARLLLVAGGKVANTGMAWNEKRTSLVDWGKEPTVIETIRGSAALKGLTGARSVSVQPLDGSGGALGRPVYAVKSASGWTFPLGAVPTVWYEVTVRR
;
A
#
# COMPACT_ATOMS: atom_id res chain seq x y z
N MET A 1 -10.28 -2.98 -24.99
CA MET A 1 -9.56 -3.34 -23.74
C MET A 1 -8.08 -3.43 -24.06
N THR A 2 -7.29 -2.48 -23.57
CA THR A 2 -5.89 -2.28 -23.98
C THR A 2 -4.89 -3.21 -23.32
N TRP A 3 -5.22 -3.87 -22.20
CA TRP A 3 -4.26 -4.66 -21.43
C TRP A 3 -3.72 -5.92 -22.15
N ARG A 4 -4.50 -6.48 -23.09
CA ARG A 4 -4.06 -7.58 -23.98
C ARG A 4 -3.20 -7.07 -25.15
N GLN A 5 -3.32 -5.79 -25.50
CA GLN A 5 -2.56 -5.18 -26.59
C GLN A 5 -1.27 -4.62 -26.02
N GLN A 6 -0.13 -5.14 -26.48
CA GLN A 6 1.18 -4.71 -25.99
C GLN A 6 2.05 -4.25 -27.16
N PRO A 7 1.69 -3.13 -27.80
CA PRO A 7 2.54 -2.56 -28.84
C PRO A 7 3.89 -2.14 -28.25
N PRO A 8 4.96 -2.07 -29.04
CA PRO A 8 6.18 -1.37 -28.63
C PRO A 8 5.81 0.02 -28.09
N SER A 9 6.30 0.36 -26.90
CA SER A 9 5.92 1.59 -26.22
C SER A 9 7.12 2.16 -25.47
N ALA A 10 7.22 3.49 -25.47
CA ALA A 10 8.16 4.20 -24.62
C ALA A 10 7.80 4.15 -23.13
N ALA A 11 6.55 3.86 -22.81
CA ALA A 11 6.08 3.68 -21.45
C ALA A 11 6.33 2.25 -20.93
N ASP A 12 6.91 1.36 -21.75
CA ASP A 12 7.37 0.05 -21.30
C ASP A 12 8.65 0.19 -20.46
N VAL A 13 8.47 0.09 -19.14
CA VAL A 13 9.56 0.18 -18.16
C VAL A 13 9.97 -1.21 -17.63
N SER A 14 9.66 -2.29 -18.36
CA SER A 14 10.05 -3.65 -17.97
C SER A 14 11.56 -3.88 -17.90
N PHE A 15 12.37 -2.98 -18.48
CA PHE A 15 13.83 -2.96 -18.32
C PHE A 15 14.28 -2.79 -16.86
N LEU A 16 13.39 -2.35 -15.97
CA LEU A 16 13.64 -2.27 -14.52
C LEU A 16 13.62 -3.65 -13.83
N LEU A 17 13.10 -4.68 -14.50
CA LEU A 17 12.85 -5.98 -13.90
C LEU A 17 13.97 -6.97 -14.21
N ASP A 18 14.46 -7.62 -13.16
CA ASP A 18 15.52 -8.61 -13.27
C ASP A 18 14.94 -10.02 -13.43
N ALA A 19 14.57 -10.37 -14.66
CA ALA A 19 13.92 -11.63 -14.98
C ALA A 19 14.91 -12.83 -15.10
N PRO A 20 14.48 -14.06 -14.74
CA PRO A 20 13.28 -14.36 -13.95
C PRO A 20 13.45 -13.99 -12.46
N ALA A 21 12.34 -13.78 -11.76
CA ALA A 21 12.33 -13.49 -10.33
C ALA A 21 12.99 -14.66 -9.56
N GLY A 22 13.76 -14.33 -8.52
CA GLY A 22 14.45 -15.30 -7.69
C GLY A 22 15.68 -15.94 -8.34
N LYS A 23 16.12 -15.50 -9.53
CA LYS A 23 17.31 -16.10 -10.20
C LYS A 23 18.60 -16.00 -9.39
N ALA A 24 18.73 -14.96 -8.55
CA ALA A 24 19.87 -14.80 -7.66
C ALA A 24 19.73 -15.63 -6.36
N GLY A 25 18.53 -16.15 -6.06
CA GLY A 25 18.15 -16.74 -4.78
C GLY A 25 17.05 -15.92 -4.07
N PHE A 26 16.77 -16.27 -2.82
CA PHE A 26 15.76 -15.59 -1.99
C PHE A 26 16.14 -14.14 -1.70
N ILE A 27 15.12 -13.27 -1.64
CA ILE A 27 15.26 -11.93 -1.07
C ILE A 27 15.57 -12.06 0.43
N ARG A 28 16.48 -11.23 0.93
CA ARG A 28 16.97 -11.24 2.32
C ARG A 28 16.79 -9.90 2.99
N SER A 29 16.59 -9.93 4.30
CA SER A 29 16.72 -8.76 5.18
C SER A 29 18.18 -8.67 5.64
N VAL A 30 18.89 -7.61 5.23
CA VAL A 30 20.28 -7.35 5.61
C VAL A 30 20.39 -5.90 6.05
N ASN A 31 20.82 -5.66 7.29
CA ASN A 31 20.99 -4.31 7.85
C ASN A 31 19.74 -3.42 7.70
N GLY A 32 18.56 -3.99 7.94
CA GLY A 32 17.28 -3.28 7.83
C GLY A 32 16.84 -2.95 6.41
N ARG A 33 17.36 -3.67 5.42
CA ARG A 33 17.09 -3.47 4.00
C ARG A 33 16.80 -4.79 3.30
N LEU A 34 15.84 -4.79 2.38
CA LEU A 34 15.68 -5.86 1.39
C LEU A 34 16.85 -5.85 0.41
N THR A 35 17.38 -7.05 0.18
CA THR A 35 18.48 -7.31 -0.74
C THR A 35 18.21 -8.58 -1.54
N THR A 36 18.67 -8.62 -2.79
CA THR A 36 18.83 -9.88 -3.52
C THR A 36 19.93 -10.73 -2.86
N ALA A 37 19.94 -12.03 -3.13
CA ALA A 37 20.93 -12.93 -2.52
C ALA A 37 22.39 -12.63 -2.91
N ASP A 38 22.65 -11.91 -4.01
CA ASP A 38 23.96 -11.36 -4.39
C ASP A 38 24.30 -10.01 -3.73
N GLY A 39 23.45 -9.52 -2.81
CA GLY A 39 23.69 -8.35 -1.98
C GLY A 39 23.23 -7.01 -2.56
N LYS A 40 22.59 -6.99 -3.74
CA LYS A 40 22.06 -5.73 -4.32
C LYS A 40 20.82 -5.27 -3.58
N ARG A 41 20.65 -3.95 -3.44
CA ARG A 41 19.45 -3.32 -2.88
C ARG A 41 18.22 -3.76 -3.69
N PHE A 42 17.23 -4.32 -3.01
CA PHE A 42 15.93 -4.65 -3.60
C PHE A 42 14.87 -3.70 -3.05
N ARG A 43 14.04 -3.15 -3.94
CA ARG A 43 12.88 -2.32 -3.59
C ARG A 43 11.65 -2.87 -4.29
N ILE A 44 10.53 -2.93 -3.60
CA ILE A 44 9.29 -3.46 -4.16
C ILE A 44 8.44 -2.31 -4.70
N TRP A 45 8.18 -2.33 -6.00
CA TRP A 45 7.11 -1.57 -6.63
C TRP A 45 6.02 -2.58 -7.00
N GLY A 46 5.06 -2.73 -6.10
CA GLY A 46 4.09 -3.81 -6.14
C GLY A 46 2.66 -3.35 -6.33
N VAL A 47 1.79 -4.31 -6.60
CA VAL A 47 0.34 -4.12 -6.60
C VAL A 47 -0.32 -5.29 -5.85
N ASN A 48 -1.51 -5.03 -5.33
CA ASN A 48 -2.36 -6.11 -4.83
C ASN A 48 -3.15 -6.74 -5.97
N PHE A 49 -3.33 -8.06 -5.92
CA PHE A 49 -4.35 -8.80 -6.66
C PHE A 49 -5.29 -9.39 -5.63
N THR A 50 -6.58 -9.06 -5.73
CA THR A 50 -7.53 -9.36 -4.66
C THR A 50 -8.58 -10.38 -5.11
N ALA A 51 -8.86 -11.38 -4.27
CA ALA A 51 -9.92 -12.36 -4.48
C ALA A 51 -9.85 -13.05 -5.86
N ALA A 52 -10.89 -12.96 -6.70
CA ALA A 52 -10.97 -13.66 -7.97
C ALA A 52 -9.83 -13.30 -8.95
N ALA A 53 -9.25 -12.10 -8.83
CA ALA A 53 -8.11 -11.70 -9.63
C ALA A 53 -6.85 -12.55 -9.37
N THR A 54 -6.70 -13.12 -8.17
CA THR A 54 -5.48 -13.83 -7.73
C THR A 54 -5.12 -15.06 -8.55
N ALA A 55 -6.10 -15.68 -9.20
CA ALA A 55 -5.93 -16.89 -9.99
C ALA A 55 -6.56 -16.69 -11.37
N PRO A 56 -5.98 -15.89 -12.28
CA PRO A 56 -6.52 -15.68 -13.62
C PRO A 56 -6.57 -16.98 -14.45
N SER A 57 -7.29 -16.98 -15.57
CA SER A 57 -7.25 -18.13 -16.49
C SER A 57 -5.84 -18.33 -17.05
N LYS A 58 -5.49 -19.55 -17.48
CA LYS A 58 -4.19 -19.78 -18.16
C LYS A 58 -4.06 -19.03 -19.48
N GLU A 59 -5.18 -18.68 -20.11
CA GLU A 59 -5.20 -17.86 -21.32
C GLU A 59 -4.80 -16.40 -20.98
N ASP A 60 -5.30 -15.86 -19.87
CA ASP A 60 -5.09 -14.46 -19.50
C ASP A 60 -3.79 -14.21 -18.73
N ALA A 61 -3.33 -15.18 -17.93
CA ALA A 61 -2.18 -15.03 -17.03
C ALA A 61 -0.92 -14.47 -17.72
N PRO A 62 -0.51 -14.91 -18.93
CA PRO A 62 0.67 -14.38 -19.60
C PRO A 62 0.52 -12.91 -20.00
N ALA A 63 -0.68 -12.52 -20.46
CA ALA A 63 -0.97 -11.15 -20.87
C ALA A 63 -1.05 -10.22 -19.66
N VAL A 64 -1.67 -10.67 -18.56
CA VAL A 64 -1.70 -9.94 -17.28
C VAL A 64 -0.28 -9.74 -16.75
N ALA A 65 0.53 -10.80 -16.66
CA ALA A 65 1.90 -10.70 -16.15
C ALA A 65 2.77 -9.78 -17.03
N ALA A 66 2.60 -9.82 -18.35
CA ALA A 66 3.29 -8.92 -19.25
C ALA A 66 2.84 -7.46 -19.08
N TYR A 67 1.54 -7.24 -18.85
CA TYR A 67 1.01 -5.89 -18.62
C TYR A 67 1.57 -5.28 -17.33
N LEU A 68 1.66 -6.06 -16.25
CA LEU A 68 2.30 -5.63 -15.00
C LEU A 68 3.78 -5.30 -15.20
N ALA A 69 4.52 -6.16 -15.92
CA ALA A 69 5.95 -5.97 -16.17
C ALA A 69 6.23 -4.64 -16.89
N ARG A 70 5.40 -4.30 -17.87
CA ARG A 70 5.50 -3.04 -18.63
C ARG A 70 5.31 -1.80 -17.78
N HIS A 71 4.59 -1.90 -16.66
CA HIS A 71 4.40 -0.80 -15.69
C HIS A 71 5.43 -0.84 -14.55
N GLY A 72 6.47 -1.67 -14.67
CA GLY A 72 7.57 -1.76 -13.71
C GLY A 72 7.17 -2.45 -12.40
N VAL A 73 6.02 -3.13 -12.37
CA VAL A 73 5.59 -3.90 -11.20
C VAL A 73 6.53 -5.08 -11.03
N ASN A 74 7.18 -5.17 -9.87
CA ASN A 74 8.14 -6.23 -9.57
C ASN A 74 7.70 -7.15 -8.43
N CYS A 75 6.52 -6.94 -7.85
CA CYS A 75 5.93 -7.86 -6.89
C CYS A 75 4.40 -7.82 -6.93
N VAL A 76 3.74 -8.97 -6.81
CA VAL A 76 2.28 -9.07 -6.63
C VAL A 76 1.99 -9.58 -5.23
N ARG A 77 1.18 -8.83 -4.47
CA ARG A 77 0.60 -9.30 -3.21
C ARG A 77 -0.73 -9.98 -3.48
N PHE A 78 -0.80 -11.27 -3.18
CA PHE A 78 -2.00 -12.06 -3.38
C PHE A 78 -2.88 -12.01 -2.14
N HIS A 79 -3.97 -11.26 -2.28
CA HIS A 79 -4.85 -10.90 -1.18
C HIS A 79 -6.15 -11.71 -1.23
N PHE A 80 -6.66 -12.13 -0.08
CA PHE A 80 -7.87 -12.98 0.04
C PHE A 80 -7.77 -14.37 -0.64
N LEU A 81 -6.57 -14.97 -0.68
CA LEU A 81 -6.38 -16.35 -1.17
C LEU A 81 -7.19 -17.38 -0.36
N ASP A 82 -7.44 -17.13 0.91
CA ASP A 82 -8.17 -17.99 1.85
C ASP A 82 -9.69 -17.88 1.74
N ARG A 83 -10.22 -17.35 0.63
CA ARG A 83 -11.65 -17.33 0.32
C ARG A 83 -12.10 -18.60 -0.40
N PRO A 84 -13.40 -18.96 -0.32
CA PRO A 84 -13.96 -20.01 -1.14
C PRO A 84 -13.80 -19.74 -2.66
N ALA A 85 -13.47 -20.77 -3.42
CA ALA A 85 -13.42 -20.76 -4.88
C ALA A 85 -14.79 -20.35 -5.47
N PRO A 86 -14.82 -19.54 -6.55
CA PRO A 86 -13.67 -19.08 -7.35
C PRO A 86 -13.04 -17.77 -6.86
N ALA A 87 -13.46 -17.22 -5.73
CA ALA A 87 -12.94 -15.96 -5.20
C ALA A 87 -11.62 -16.12 -4.42
N GLY A 88 -11.18 -17.36 -4.17
CA GLY A 88 -9.90 -17.71 -3.56
C GLY A 88 -9.53 -19.16 -3.90
N LEU A 89 -8.77 -19.81 -3.02
CA LEU A 89 -8.23 -21.16 -3.20
C LEU A 89 -8.95 -22.23 -2.38
N ILE A 90 -9.84 -21.89 -1.44
CA ILE A 90 -10.52 -22.91 -0.60
C ILE A 90 -11.63 -23.60 -1.39
N ASP A 91 -11.72 -24.92 -1.31
CA ASP A 91 -12.80 -25.69 -1.95
C ASP A 91 -14.18 -25.30 -1.40
N SER A 92 -15.00 -24.68 -2.26
CA SER A 92 -16.32 -24.20 -1.89
C SER A 92 -17.36 -25.31 -1.73
N LYS A 93 -17.10 -26.51 -2.27
CA LYS A 93 -18.05 -27.64 -2.31
C LYS A 93 -18.09 -28.46 -1.02
N ARG A 94 -17.09 -28.32 -0.16
CA ARG A 94 -17.00 -29.04 1.11
C ARG A 94 -17.81 -28.35 2.21
N ASP A 95 -18.16 -29.09 3.25
CA ASP A 95 -18.76 -28.52 4.48
C ASP A 95 -17.71 -28.03 5.50
N ASP A 96 -16.44 -28.06 5.11
CA ASP A 96 -15.31 -27.47 5.82
C ASP A 96 -14.52 -26.55 4.89
N THR A 97 -13.50 -25.88 5.42
CA THR A 97 -12.61 -24.98 4.68
C THR A 97 -11.17 -25.51 4.64
N ARG A 98 -10.99 -26.83 4.73
CA ARG A 98 -9.69 -27.47 4.99
C ARG A 98 -8.98 -27.99 3.74
N ALA A 99 -9.65 -27.98 2.59
CA ALA A 99 -9.05 -28.37 1.32
C ALA A 99 -8.92 -27.18 0.35
N LEU A 100 -7.88 -27.22 -0.48
CA LEU A 100 -7.71 -26.29 -1.59
C LEU A 100 -8.45 -26.82 -2.83
N ASP A 101 -9.10 -25.94 -3.58
CA ASP A 101 -9.70 -26.26 -4.88
C ASP A 101 -8.60 -26.51 -5.92
N PRO A 102 -8.51 -27.72 -6.52
CA PRO A 102 -7.42 -28.05 -7.43
C PRO A 102 -7.36 -27.18 -8.68
N ALA A 103 -8.51 -26.72 -9.20
CA ALA A 103 -8.56 -25.93 -10.43
C ALA A 103 -8.10 -24.49 -10.17
N GLN A 104 -8.50 -23.89 -9.04
CA GLN A 104 -8.02 -22.58 -8.61
C GLN A 104 -6.53 -22.62 -8.26
N LEU A 105 -6.06 -23.68 -7.60
CA LEU A 105 -4.65 -23.85 -7.28
C LEU A 105 -3.78 -23.99 -8.54
N GLU A 106 -4.23 -24.72 -9.55
CA GLU A 106 -3.51 -24.83 -10.84
C GLU A 106 -3.43 -23.47 -11.56
N ARG A 107 -4.50 -22.68 -11.54
CA ARG A 107 -4.54 -21.32 -12.10
C ARG A 107 -3.58 -20.39 -11.37
N PHE A 108 -3.59 -20.43 -10.05
CA PHE A 108 -2.66 -19.68 -9.20
C PHE A 108 -1.20 -20.08 -9.48
N ASP A 109 -0.91 -21.38 -9.54
CA ASP A 109 0.41 -21.92 -9.86
C ASP A 109 0.94 -21.40 -11.19
N PHE A 110 0.09 -21.45 -12.22
CA PHE A 110 0.44 -20.96 -13.55
C PHE A 110 0.69 -19.45 -13.55
N PHE A 111 -0.13 -18.68 -12.82
CA PHE A 111 0.07 -17.23 -12.74
C PHE A 111 1.37 -16.86 -12.02
N VAL A 112 1.70 -17.51 -10.90
CA VAL A 112 3.00 -17.32 -10.22
C VAL A 112 4.18 -17.62 -11.17
N ALA A 113 4.08 -18.66 -12.00
CA ALA A 113 5.12 -18.97 -12.98
C ALA A 113 5.25 -17.90 -14.07
N GLU A 114 4.14 -17.34 -14.57
CA GLU A 114 4.16 -16.26 -15.56
C GLU A 114 4.69 -14.94 -15.00
N LEU A 115 4.42 -14.64 -13.72
CA LEU A 115 5.03 -13.53 -12.98
C LEU A 115 6.54 -13.75 -12.82
N LYS A 116 6.95 -14.94 -12.36
CA LYS A 116 8.36 -15.32 -12.19
C LYS A 116 9.14 -15.14 -13.49
N LYS A 117 8.60 -15.62 -14.62
CA LYS A 117 9.22 -15.49 -15.96
C LYS A 117 9.58 -14.05 -16.31
N ARG A 118 8.87 -13.06 -15.76
CA ARG A 118 9.01 -11.63 -16.06
C ARG A 118 9.71 -10.83 -14.98
N GLY A 119 10.33 -11.48 -13.98
CA GLY A 119 11.01 -10.77 -12.90
C GLY A 119 10.08 -10.22 -11.82
N ILE A 120 8.83 -10.68 -11.78
CA ILE A 120 7.83 -10.27 -10.78
C ILE A 120 7.77 -11.30 -9.65
N TYR A 121 8.06 -10.86 -8.44
CA TYR A 121 8.02 -11.66 -7.21
C TYR A 121 6.58 -11.80 -6.68
N SER A 122 6.39 -12.69 -5.71
CA SER A 122 5.10 -12.91 -5.03
C SER A 122 5.19 -12.62 -3.54
N ASN A 123 4.18 -11.93 -3.01
CA ASN A 123 3.80 -11.95 -1.59
C ASN A 123 2.55 -12.84 -1.45
N ILE A 124 2.65 -13.90 -0.64
CA ILE A 124 1.55 -14.85 -0.38
C ILE A 124 0.95 -14.58 1.00
N ASN A 125 -0.30 -14.15 1.04
CA ASN A 125 -1.04 -14.01 2.30
C ASN A 125 -1.61 -15.35 2.77
N LEU A 126 -1.61 -15.58 4.09
CA LEU A 126 -2.13 -16.79 4.70
C LEU A 126 -3.55 -16.61 5.25
N ASN A 127 -3.79 -15.63 6.13
CA ASN A 127 -5.12 -15.39 6.70
C ASN A 127 -5.58 -13.94 6.46
N VAL A 128 -6.64 -13.79 5.70
CA VAL A 128 -7.18 -12.49 5.31
C VAL A 128 -8.69 -12.44 5.52
N GLY A 129 -9.41 -13.35 4.86
CA GLY A 129 -10.87 -13.32 4.79
C GLY A 129 -11.53 -14.69 4.78
N ARG A 130 -10.90 -15.69 5.39
CA ARG A 130 -11.50 -17.00 5.62
C ARG A 130 -12.78 -16.86 6.46
N THR A 131 -13.85 -17.47 5.97
CA THR A 131 -15.13 -17.64 6.66
C THR A 131 -15.32 -19.12 6.96
N TYR A 132 -15.64 -19.47 8.20
CA TYR A 132 -15.64 -20.86 8.68
C TYR A 132 -17.01 -21.54 8.52
N LYS A 133 -16.99 -22.86 8.34
CA LYS A 133 -18.16 -23.73 8.13
C LYS A 133 -18.34 -24.70 9.31
N PRO A 134 -19.52 -25.35 9.46
CA PRO A 134 -19.75 -26.31 10.55
C PRO A 134 -18.69 -27.43 10.61
N GLY A 135 -18.29 -27.98 9.46
CA GLY A 135 -17.29 -29.05 9.36
C GLY A 135 -15.87 -28.64 9.78
N ASP A 136 -15.62 -27.34 9.97
CA ASP A 136 -14.35 -26.87 10.54
C ASP A 136 -14.25 -27.16 12.04
N GLY A 137 -15.34 -27.51 12.73
CA GLY A 137 -15.34 -27.72 14.19
C GLY A 137 -15.06 -26.42 14.97
N VAL A 138 -15.29 -25.27 14.35
CA VAL A 138 -15.14 -23.95 14.95
C VAL A 138 -16.44 -23.59 15.66
N ARG A 139 -16.38 -23.32 16.96
CA ARG A 139 -17.55 -22.84 17.71
C ARG A 139 -17.99 -21.48 17.20
N ASP A 140 -19.30 -21.23 17.21
CA ASP A 140 -19.94 -20.01 16.71
C ASP A 140 -19.46 -19.59 15.31
N HIS A 141 -19.10 -20.55 14.42
CA HIS A 141 -18.46 -20.25 13.13
C HIS A 141 -19.21 -19.19 12.31
N GLU A 142 -20.55 -19.18 12.36
CA GLU A 142 -21.40 -18.23 11.66
C GLU A 142 -21.38 -16.80 12.24
N LEU A 143 -20.85 -16.60 13.46
CA LEU A 143 -20.77 -15.30 14.12
C LEU A 143 -19.40 -14.62 13.97
N LEU A 144 -18.44 -15.26 13.31
CA LEU A 144 -17.04 -14.80 13.34
C LEU A 144 -16.70 -13.81 12.23
N GLY A 145 -17.45 -13.82 11.11
CA GLY A 145 -17.06 -13.08 9.91
C GLY A 145 -15.69 -13.56 9.43
N PHE A 146 -14.69 -12.68 9.48
CA PHE A 146 -13.28 -13.00 9.18
C PHE A 146 -12.44 -13.37 10.41
N ALA A 147 -13.07 -13.54 11.57
CA ALA A 147 -12.46 -13.95 12.84
C ALA A 147 -11.28 -13.07 13.32
N LYS A 148 -11.32 -11.77 13.02
CA LYS A 148 -10.34 -10.79 13.55
C LYS A 148 -10.26 -10.90 15.08
N ALA A 149 -9.07 -10.64 15.62
CA ALA A 149 -8.66 -10.91 17.02
C ALA A 149 -8.62 -12.39 17.44
N LEU A 150 -9.62 -13.19 17.06
CA LEU A 150 -9.76 -14.59 17.51
C LEU A 150 -8.63 -15.49 17.00
N THR A 151 -8.09 -15.16 15.81
CA THR A 151 -6.95 -15.85 15.21
C THR A 151 -5.64 -15.76 16.01
N TYR A 152 -5.59 -14.93 17.06
CA TYR A 152 -4.41 -14.80 17.94
C TYR A 152 -4.37 -15.80 19.09
N PHE A 153 -5.52 -16.37 19.49
CA PHE A 153 -5.59 -17.13 20.74
C PHE A 153 -6.48 -18.37 20.72
N ASP A 154 -7.45 -18.47 19.81
CA ASP A 154 -8.31 -19.65 19.78
C ASP A 154 -7.54 -20.86 19.22
N PRO A 155 -7.42 -21.97 19.98
CA PRO A 155 -6.61 -23.11 19.56
C PRO A 155 -7.06 -23.73 18.25
N ARG A 156 -8.38 -23.78 17.98
CA ARG A 156 -8.91 -24.39 16.76
C ARG A 156 -8.65 -23.51 15.55
N LEU A 157 -8.83 -22.19 15.68
CA LEU A 157 -8.49 -21.25 14.60
C LEU A 157 -6.99 -21.26 14.28
N LEU A 158 -6.13 -21.38 15.30
CA LEU A 158 -4.68 -21.48 15.12
C LEU A 158 -4.27 -22.79 14.43
N GLU A 159 -4.91 -23.91 14.78
CA GLU A 159 -4.72 -25.20 14.09
C GLU A 159 -5.07 -25.08 12.61
N LEU A 160 -6.25 -24.54 12.28
CA LEU A 160 -6.71 -24.38 10.90
C LEU A 160 -5.85 -23.43 10.07
N GLN A 161 -5.27 -22.40 10.70
CA GLN A 161 -4.29 -21.52 10.04
C GLN A 161 -2.99 -22.25 9.71
N ARG A 162 -2.46 -23.06 10.65
CA ARG A 162 -1.26 -23.89 10.40
C ARG A 162 -1.51 -24.98 9.36
N GLU A 163 -2.70 -25.58 9.37
CA GLU A 163 -3.13 -26.55 8.36
C GLU A 163 -3.15 -25.92 6.97
N TYR A 164 -3.81 -24.76 6.81
CA TYR A 164 -3.85 -24.03 5.54
C TYR A 164 -2.45 -23.59 5.07
N ALA A 165 -1.63 -23.04 5.97
CA ALA A 165 -0.27 -22.63 5.64
C ALA A 165 0.60 -23.80 5.19
N ARG A 166 0.47 -24.98 5.84
CA ARG A 166 1.14 -26.20 5.41
C ARG A 166 0.66 -26.62 4.02
N ALA A 167 -0.65 -26.75 3.83
CA ALA A 167 -1.23 -27.19 2.56
C ALA A 167 -0.79 -26.31 1.39
N LEU A 168 -0.79 -24.98 1.56
CA LEU A 168 -0.38 -24.05 0.52
C LEU A 168 1.13 -24.01 0.34
N LEU A 169 1.93 -23.82 1.41
CA LEU A 169 3.36 -23.54 1.26
C LEU A 169 4.20 -24.79 0.94
N THR A 170 3.72 -26.00 1.25
CA THR A 170 4.37 -27.26 0.83
C THR A 170 3.79 -27.80 -0.47
N HIS A 171 2.86 -27.09 -1.12
CA HIS A 171 2.36 -27.47 -2.44
C HIS A 171 3.45 -27.34 -3.50
N PHE A 172 3.62 -28.36 -4.33
CA PHE A 172 4.54 -28.35 -5.46
C PHE A 172 3.88 -27.69 -6.67
N ASN A 173 4.39 -26.53 -7.07
CA ASN A 173 3.95 -25.85 -8.27
C ASN A 173 4.61 -26.53 -9.50
N PRO A 174 3.83 -27.18 -10.40
CA PRO A 174 4.38 -27.93 -11.52
C PRO A 174 4.96 -27.03 -12.62
N TYR A 175 4.68 -25.73 -12.62
CA TYR A 175 5.19 -24.77 -13.60
C TYR A 175 6.52 -24.14 -13.16
N THR A 176 6.70 -23.89 -11.85
CA THR A 176 7.99 -23.40 -11.34
C THR A 176 8.95 -24.50 -10.90
N LYS A 177 8.47 -25.75 -10.82
CA LYS A 177 9.22 -26.95 -10.40
C LYS A 177 9.77 -26.85 -8.97
N SER A 178 9.03 -26.19 -8.10
CA SER A 178 9.37 -26.04 -6.69
C SER A 178 8.12 -26.05 -5.82
N GLU A 179 8.28 -26.44 -4.57
CA GLU A 179 7.31 -26.07 -3.53
C GLU A 179 7.40 -24.57 -3.25
N TYR A 180 6.31 -23.93 -2.84
CA TYR A 180 6.30 -22.50 -2.53
C TYR A 180 7.29 -22.11 -1.42
N ARG A 181 7.45 -22.95 -0.38
CA ARG A 181 8.45 -22.74 0.69
C ARG A 181 9.90 -22.70 0.18
N ASN A 182 10.15 -23.27 -1.00
CA ASN A 182 11.45 -23.42 -1.64
C ASN A 182 11.59 -22.55 -2.91
N GLU A 183 10.59 -21.76 -3.27
CA GLU A 183 10.58 -20.93 -4.47
C GLU A 183 11.13 -19.52 -4.18
N PRO A 184 12.33 -19.16 -4.70
CA PRO A 184 12.92 -17.83 -4.47
C PRO A 184 12.13 -16.68 -5.11
N ALA A 185 11.21 -16.95 -6.05
CA ALA A 185 10.27 -15.95 -6.54
C ALA A 185 9.17 -15.57 -5.53
N VAL A 186 8.96 -16.36 -4.46
CA VAL A 186 8.15 -15.95 -3.30
C VAL A 186 9.02 -15.12 -2.37
N ALA A 187 8.88 -13.80 -2.43
CA ALA A 187 9.68 -12.89 -1.62
C ALA A 187 9.17 -12.83 -0.17
N ILE A 188 7.85 -12.80 0.02
CA ILE A 188 7.21 -12.56 1.32
C ILE A 188 6.07 -13.57 1.55
N VAL A 189 5.99 -14.09 2.76
CA VAL A 189 4.80 -14.76 3.29
C VAL A 189 4.23 -13.88 4.41
N GLU A 190 2.95 -13.56 4.31
CA GLU A 190 2.28 -12.66 5.25
C GLU A 190 1.25 -13.42 6.09
N LEU A 191 1.33 -13.29 7.42
CA LEU A 191 0.56 -14.10 8.35
C LEU A 191 -0.92 -13.70 8.39
N VAL A 192 -1.21 -12.45 8.74
CA VAL A 192 -2.57 -11.92 8.88
C VAL A 192 -2.68 -10.50 8.32
N ASN A 193 -3.79 -10.17 7.67
CA ASN A 193 -4.03 -8.80 7.18
C ASN A 193 -4.76 -7.93 8.21
N GLU A 194 -4.29 -6.70 8.47
CA GLU A 194 -4.97 -5.68 9.29
C GLU A 194 -5.67 -6.28 10.52
N ASN A 195 -4.89 -6.95 11.38
CA ASN A 195 -5.44 -7.67 12.51
C ASN A 195 -4.57 -7.40 13.74
N SER A 196 -5.19 -7.01 14.84
CA SER A 196 -4.52 -6.85 16.13
C SER A 196 -5.51 -7.12 17.25
N ILE A 197 -5.08 -7.91 18.23
CA ILE A 197 -5.88 -8.14 19.43
C ILE A 197 -5.81 -6.94 20.37
N VAL A 198 -4.68 -6.23 20.39
CA VAL A 198 -4.56 -4.96 21.13
C VAL A 198 -5.50 -3.91 20.54
N GLU A 199 -5.59 -3.83 19.21
CA GLU A 199 -6.50 -2.91 18.53
C GLU A 199 -7.97 -3.25 18.76
N SER A 200 -8.31 -4.53 18.74
CA SER A 200 -9.64 -5.01 19.09
C SER A 200 -10.00 -4.69 20.55
N TRP A 201 -9.03 -4.73 21.47
CA TRP A 201 -9.23 -4.37 22.87
C TRP A 201 -9.58 -2.88 23.05
N PHE A 202 -8.75 -1.96 22.54
CA PHE A 202 -9.02 -0.52 22.70
C PHE A 202 -10.21 -0.03 21.88
N SER A 203 -10.68 -0.84 20.92
CA SER A 203 -11.83 -0.54 20.07
C SER A 203 -13.13 -1.18 20.58
N ASP A 204 -13.14 -1.74 21.79
CA ASP A 204 -14.31 -2.40 22.41
C ASP A 204 -14.90 -3.55 21.54
N ARG A 205 -14.03 -4.27 20.82
CA ARG A 205 -14.38 -5.43 19.98
C ARG A 205 -14.10 -6.78 20.65
N LEU A 206 -13.90 -6.80 21.97
CA LEU A 206 -13.66 -8.01 22.77
C LEU A 206 -14.66 -8.16 23.94
N LEU A 207 -15.89 -7.68 23.77
CA LEU A 207 -16.94 -7.59 24.79
C LEU A 207 -17.96 -8.74 24.77
N GLY A 208 -17.95 -9.61 23.76
CA GLY A 208 -18.81 -10.80 23.73
C GLY A 208 -20.26 -10.55 23.33
N LYS A 209 -20.58 -9.38 22.77
CA LYS A 209 -21.95 -8.95 22.48
C LYS A 209 -22.41 -9.27 21.06
N ASN A 210 -21.52 -9.73 20.18
CA ASN A 210 -21.91 -10.00 18.81
C ASN A 210 -22.77 -11.27 18.72
N THR A 211 -23.97 -11.10 18.16
CA THR A 211 -24.90 -12.18 17.81
C THR A 211 -25.25 -12.17 16.31
N GLN A 212 -24.66 -11.24 15.54
CA GLN A 212 -24.92 -11.12 14.11
C GLN A 212 -24.25 -12.27 13.36
N LYS A 213 -25.02 -12.93 12.49
CA LYS A 213 -24.50 -13.92 11.54
C LYS A 213 -23.78 -13.24 10.39
N ASN A 214 -22.62 -13.79 10.03
CA ASN A 214 -21.70 -13.33 9.00
C ASN A 214 -21.44 -11.82 9.09
N PRO A 215 -20.93 -11.35 10.25
CA PRO A 215 -20.66 -9.94 10.45
C PRO A 215 -19.55 -9.44 9.49
N GLY A 216 -19.43 -8.11 9.39
CA GLY A 216 -18.32 -7.48 8.67
C GLY A 216 -16.97 -7.61 9.39
N THR A 217 -15.93 -6.96 8.86
CA THR A 217 -14.54 -7.06 9.38
C THR A 217 -14.39 -6.54 10.81
N TRP A 218 -15.06 -5.43 11.15
CA TRP A 218 -14.82 -4.66 12.36
C TRP A 218 -15.96 -4.81 13.37
N THR A 219 -16.18 -6.04 13.84
CA THR A 219 -17.24 -6.36 14.81
C THR A 219 -16.69 -6.91 16.11
N ASP A 220 -17.52 -6.86 17.16
CA ASP A 220 -17.24 -7.50 18.44
C ASP A 220 -17.21 -9.04 18.31
N ILE A 221 -16.58 -9.71 19.28
CA ILE A 221 -16.53 -11.18 19.34
C ILE A 221 -17.81 -11.77 19.97
N PRO A 222 -18.11 -13.06 19.75
CA PRO A 222 -19.20 -13.75 20.43
C PRO A 222 -18.90 -14.04 21.91
N ALA A 223 -19.95 -14.26 22.70
CA ALA A 223 -19.85 -14.52 24.14
C ALA A 223 -18.94 -15.71 24.50
N SER A 224 -18.93 -16.79 23.71
CA SER A 224 -18.10 -17.96 23.99
C SER A 224 -16.60 -17.65 23.90
N TYR A 225 -16.20 -16.76 22.98
CA TYR A 225 -14.82 -16.32 22.80
C TYR A 225 -14.41 -15.27 23.83
N GLU A 226 -15.34 -14.41 24.23
CA GLU A 226 -15.15 -13.49 25.36
C GLU A 226 -14.81 -14.27 26.65
N SER A 227 -15.60 -15.31 26.97
CA SER A 227 -15.36 -16.16 28.14
C SER A 227 -13.98 -16.81 28.07
N ALA A 228 -13.63 -17.40 26.93
CA ALA A 228 -12.33 -18.06 26.75
C ALA A 228 -11.14 -17.08 26.86
N LEU A 229 -11.29 -15.85 26.35
CA LEU A 229 -10.28 -14.82 26.47
C LEU A 229 -10.13 -14.34 27.93
N THR A 230 -11.24 -14.23 28.65
CA THR A 230 -11.23 -13.91 30.10
C THR A 230 -10.56 -15.03 30.90
N ASP A 231 -10.80 -16.30 30.57
CA ASP A 231 -10.12 -17.44 31.22
C ASP A 231 -8.61 -17.44 30.97
N LEU A 232 -8.18 -17.07 29.75
CA LEU A 232 -6.76 -16.88 29.42
C LEU A 232 -6.15 -15.75 30.25
N TYR A 233 -6.83 -14.62 30.36
CA TYR A 233 -6.37 -13.49 31.18
C TYR A 233 -6.25 -13.87 32.66
N HIS A 234 -7.26 -14.55 33.22
CA HIS A 234 -7.23 -15.00 34.61
C HIS A 234 -6.13 -16.03 34.88
N SER A 235 -5.89 -16.93 33.92
CA SER A 235 -4.80 -17.90 34.02
C SER A 235 -3.44 -17.22 33.98
N TRP A 236 -3.28 -16.22 33.11
CA TRP A 236 -2.07 -15.40 33.03
C TRP A 236 -1.81 -14.62 34.32
N LEU A 237 -2.86 -14.03 34.93
CA LEU A 237 -2.75 -13.35 36.23
C LEU A 237 -2.30 -14.32 37.34
N ARG A 238 -2.94 -15.50 37.45
CA ARG A 238 -2.58 -16.51 38.43
C ARG A 238 -1.13 -16.99 38.27
N ALA A 239 -0.66 -17.18 37.04
CA ALA A 239 0.71 -17.57 36.76
C ALA A 239 1.74 -16.52 37.22
N LYS A 240 1.35 -15.24 37.30
CA LYS A 240 2.15 -14.14 37.85
C LYS A 240 1.90 -13.89 39.36
N GLY A 241 1.13 -14.74 40.04
CA GLY A 241 0.82 -14.59 41.46
C GLY A 241 -0.17 -13.46 41.78
N LEU A 242 -0.99 -13.06 40.80
CA LEU A 242 -1.89 -11.91 40.88
C LEU A 242 -3.36 -12.34 41.02
N PRO A 243 -4.21 -11.55 41.70
CA PRO A 243 -5.63 -11.83 41.80
C PRO A 243 -6.33 -11.65 40.45
N THR A 244 -7.34 -12.48 40.19
CA THR A 244 -8.19 -12.36 39.00
C THR A 244 -9.07 -11.13 39.07
N VAL A 245 -9.13 -10.37 37.99
CA VAL A 245 -9.96 -9.16 37.85
C VAL A 245 -10.64 -9.14 36.48
N PRO A 246 -11.75 -8.41 36.30
CA PRO A 246 -12.38 -8.26 34.98
C PRO A 246 -11.44 -7.62 33.94
N ARG A 247 -11.64 -7.87 32.65
CA ARG A 247 -10.94 -7.14 31.59
C ARG A 247 -11.49 -5.71 31.47
N LEU A 248 -10.61 -4.73 31.29
CA LEU A 248 -10.94 -3.32 31.09
C LEU A 248 -11.64 -3.10 29.75
N ARG A 249 -12.63 -2.20 29.76
CA ARG A 249 -13.26 -1.62 28.57
C ARG A 249 -12.60 -0.29 28.23
N ARG A 250 -12.73 0.19 26.99
CA ARG A 250 -12.14 1.46 26.54
C ARG A 250 -12.52 2.63 27.45
N ALA A 251 -13.77 2.70 27.91
CA ALA A 251 -14.26 3.74 28.80
C ALA A 251 -13.60 3.77 30.20
N GLU A 252 -12.91 2.70 30.58
CA GLU A 252 -12.27 2.55 31.89
C GLU A 252 -10.77 2.90 31.86
N PHE A 253 -10.15 3.01 30.66
CA PHE A 253 -8.70 3.19 30.52
C PHE A 253 -8.18 4.46 31.20
N GLU A 254 -8.92 5.56 31.13
CA GLU A 254 -8.50 6.84 31.72
C GLU A 254 -8.48 6.78 33.26
N LYS A 255 -9.45 6.06 33.85
CA LYS A 255 -9.65 5.96 35.30
C LYS A 255 -8.87 4.82 35.94
N ALA A 256 -8.52 3.80 35.17
CA ALA A 256 -7.72 2.68 35.65
C ALA A 256 -6.39 3.21 36.20
N ASP A 257 -6.01 2.72 37.38
CA ASP A 257 -4.68 2.97 37.90
C ASP A 257 -3.63 2.42 36.92
N ARG A 258 -2.44 3.00 37.00
CA ARG A 258 -1.35 2.71 36.06
C ARG A 258 -1.01 1.23 36.02
N GLU A 259 -0.85 0.60 37.19
CA GLU A 259 -0.42 -0.79 37.27
C GLU A 259 -1.46 -1.72 36.64
N ARG A 260 -2.75 -1.50 36.93
CA ARG A 260 -3.85 -2.23 36.31
C ARG A 260 -3.87 -2.07 34.80
N PHE A 261 -3.79 -0.84 34.30
CA PHE A 261 -3.82 -0.59 32.85
C PHE A 261 -2.64 -1.25 32.13
N HIS A 262 -1.42 -1.08 32.67
CA HIS A 262 -0.20 -1.63 32.07
C HIS A 262 -0.19 -3.15 32.07
N ARG A 263 -0.64 -3.76 33.17
CA ARG A 263 -0.74 -5.22 33.29
C ARG A 263 -1.67 -5.82 32.23
N GLU A 264 -2.80 -5.18 31.97
CA GLU A 264 -3.73 -5.68 30.96
C GLU A 264 -3.23 -5.40 29.53
N ALA A 265 -2.57 -4.25 29.29
CA ALA A 265 -1.88 -3.99 28.03
C ALA A 265 -0.78 -5.03 27.75
N GLU A 266 0.00 -5.39 28.77
CA GLU A 266 1.03 -6.43 28.70
C GLU A 266 0.43 -7.79 28.30
N PHE A 267 -0.70 -8.19 28.88
CA PHE A 267 -1.39 -9.43 28.52
C PHE A 267 -1.73 -9.49 27.02
N TYR A 268 -2.35 -8.44 26.47
CA TYR A 268 -2.72 -8.43 25.05
C TYR A 268 -1.49 -8.37 24.13
N MET A 269 -0.47 -7.60 24.49
CA MET A 269 0.78 -7.54 23.74
C MET A 269 1.55 -8.86 23.79
N GLU A 270 1.58 -9.56 24.93
CA GLU A 270 2.19 -10.88 25.05
C GLU A 270 1.47 -11.91 24.17
N LEU A 271 0.14 -11.91 24.16
CA LEU A 271 -0.67 -12.81 23.33
C LEU A 271 -0.41 -12.57 21.84
N GLU A 272 -0.38 -11.30 21.42
CA GLU A 272 -0.10 -10.89 20.06
C GLU A 272 1.32 -11.26 19.61
N ARG A 273 2.33 -10.91 20.42
CA ARG A 273 3.74 -11.24 20.16
C ARG A 273 3.98 -12.75 20.15
N LYS A 274 3.29 -13.51 21.02
CA LYS A 274 3.36 -14.97 21.04
C LYS A 274 2.85 -15.57 19.74
N PHE A 275 1.70 -15.13 19.24
CA PHE A 275 1.20 -15.58 17.94
C PHE A 275 2.21 -15.36 16.82
N PHE A 276 2.75 -14.13 16.69
CA PHE A 276 3.70 -13.82 15.62
C PHE A 276 4.96 -14.69 15.71
N ARG A 277 5.54 -14.83 16.90
CA ARG A 277 6.71 -15.68 17.10
C ARG A 277 6.40 -17.15 16.78
N ASP A 278 5.35 -17.72 17.38
CA ASP A 278 5.00 -19.13 17.22
C ASP A 278 4.65 -19.49 15.76
N MET A 279 3.92 -18.62 15.06
CA MET A 279 3.62 -18.82 13.64
C MET A 279 4.87 -18.64 12.78
N GLY A 280 5.72 -17.65 13.08
CA GLY A 280 7.00 -17.46 12.43
C GLY A 280 7.91 -18.68 12.57
N GLU A 281 8.05 -19.23 13.78
CA GLU A 281 8.80 -20.45 14.08
C GLU A 281 8.20 -21.66 13.36
N PHE A 282 6.88 -21.82 13.37
CA PHE A 282 6.20 -22.88 12.61
C PHE A 282 6.53 -22.80 11.12
N LEU A 283 6.49 -21.60 10.51
CA LEU A 283 6.84 -21.44 9.10
C LEU A 283 8.33 -21.73 8.83
N LYS A 284 9.25 -21.11 9.58
CA LYS A 284 10.69 -21.22 9.33
C LYS A 284 11.26 -22.58 9.73
N GLN A 285 10.94 -23.07 10.92
CA GLN A 285 11.59 -24.24 11.53
C GLN A 285 10.81 -25.53 11.24
N THR A 286 9.48 -25.51 11.27
CA THR A 286 8.67 -26.71 11.04
C THR A 286 8.38 -26.94 9.56
N LEU A 287 8.01 -25.89 8.81
CA LEU A 287 7.74 -26.01 7.37
C LEU A 287 8.99 -25.81 6.51
N GLY A 288 10.03 -25.13 7.01
CA GLY A 288 11.24 -24.84 6.22
C GLY A 288 11.06 -23.70 5.21
N VAL A 289 10.15 -22.75 5.48
CA VAL A 289 9.93 -21.57 4.63
C VAL A 289 11.16 -20.69 4.61
N LYS A 290 11.67 -20.40 3.41
CA LYS A 290 12.87 -19.56 3.21
C LYS A 290 12.55 -18.09 2.94
N SER A 291 11.37 -17.78 2.41
CA SER A 291 10.88 -16.41 2.17
C SER A 291 10.80 -15.58 3.45
N LEU A 292 10.85 -14.25 3.32
CA LEU A 292 10.70 -13.34 4.45
C LEU A 292 9.27 -13.42 5.02
N ILE A 293 9.12 -13.20 6.32
CA ILE A 293 7.82 -13.23 6.99
C ILE A 293 7.41 -11.82 7.43
N ALA A 294 6.22 -11.41 7.02
CA ALA A 294 5.52 -10.22 7.53
C ALA A 294 4.35 -10.65 8.43
N GLY A 295 4.13 -9.95 9.53
CA GLY A 295 3.07 -10.29 10.49
C GLY A 295 1.71 -9.78 10.07
N THR A 296 1.55 -8.46 10.19
CA THR A 296 0.40 -7.63 9.83
C THR A 296 0.90 -6.20 9.63
N SER A 297 0.02 -5.32 9.20
CA SER A 297 0.30 -3.90 9.00
C SER A 297 -0.21 -3.00 10.13
N ASP A 298 0.53 -1.93 10.39
CA ASP A 298 0.00 -0.76 11.10
C ASP A 298 -0.94 0.01 10.17
N HIS A 299 -2.25 -0.06 10.45
CA HIS A 299 -3.30 0.39 9.55
C HIS A 299 -4.24 1.43 10.18
N ASN A 300 -4.32 1.47 11.52
CA ASN A 300 -5.21 2.38 12.25
C ASN A 300 -4.47 3.65 12.70
N HIS A 301 -4.44 4.66 11.83
CA HIS A 301 -3.82 5.96 12.11
C HIS A 301 -4.66 6.88 13.01
N GLY A 302 -5.84 6.41 13.44
CA GLY A 302 -6.67 7.06 14.44
C GLY A 302 -6.24 6.77 15.88
N ASN A 303 -5.43 5.74 16.12
CA ASN A 303 -4.92 5.34 17.42
C ASN A 303 -3.42 4.98 17.35
N SER A 304 -2.78 4.77 18.49
CA SER A 304 -1.36 4.38 18.53
C SER A 304 -1.13 3.01 17.90
N GLY A 305 -0.16 2.94 16.99
CA GLY A 305 0.34 1.68 16.42
C GLY A 305 1.46 1.04 17.23
N TYR A 306 1.96 1.68 18.30
CA TYR A 306 3.19 1.24 18.98
C TYR A 306 3.10 -0.14 19.63
N PRO A 307 2.01 -0.51 20.33
CA PRO A 307 1.88 -1.87 20.84
C PRO A 307 1.93 -2.93 19.74
N LEU A 308 1.21 -2.69 18.63
CA LEU A 308 1.20 -3.58 17.48
C LEU A 308 2.59 -3.72 16.85
N LEU A 309 3.24 -2.58 16.61
CA LEU A 309 4.59 -2.56 16.01
C LEU A 309 5.61 -3.26 16.92
N ALA A 310 5.52 -3.08 18.24
CA ALA A 310 6.37 -3.77 19.20
C ALA A 310 6.15 -5.30 19.14
N SER A 311 4.91 -5.76 19.02
CA SER A 311 4.57 -7.19 18.87
C SER A 311 5.03 -7.78 17.53
N ALA A 312 4.72 -7.11 16.41
CA ALA A 312 5.00 -7.58 15.06
C ALA A 312 6.49 -7.53 14.69
N SER A 313 7.28 -6.68 15.36
CA SER A 313 8.72 -6.53 15.14
C SER A 313 9.54 -7.76 15.54
N VAL A 314 8.94 -8.86 16.02
CA VAL A 314 9.67 -10.14 16.15
C VAL A 314 9.91 -10.82 14.79
N LEU A 315 9.26 -10.36 13.72
CA LEU A 315 9.34 -10.92 12.37
C LEU A 315 10.31 -10.17 11.44
N ASP A 316 10.47 -10.65 10.21
CA ASP A 316 11.49 -10.16 9.27
C ASP A 316 11.21 -8.73 8.78
N ILE A 317 9.93 -8.37 8.58
CA ILE A 317 9.48 -7.12 7.95
C ILE A 317 8.47 -6.41 8.86
N VAL A 318 8.57 -5.07 8.91
CA VAL A 318 7.52 -4.20 9.46
C VAL A 318 6.71 -3.61 8.32
N ASP A 319 5.40 -3.55 8.46
CA ASP A 319 4.50 -3.12 7.40
C ASP A 319 3.51 -2.04 7.86
N GLY A 320 3.07 -1.17 6.94
CA GLY A 320 2.07 -0.13 7.20
C GLY A 320 1.05 0.01 6.07
N HIS A 321 -0.18 0.36 6.41
CA HIS A 321 -1.28 0.58 5.46
C HIS A 321 -1.87 1.97 5.65
N VAL A 322 -2.18 2.68 4.57
CA VAL A 322 -2.92 3.93 4.68
C VAL A 322 -3.73 4.23 3.42
N TYR A 323 -4.84 4.94 3.60
CA TYR A 323 -5.58 5.52 2.49
C TYR A 323 -5.69 7.02 2.69
N TRP A 324 -5.47 7.78 1.61
CA TRP A 324 -5.91 9.17 1.62
C TRP A 324 -7.43 9.20 1.54
N GLN A 325 -8.08 9.39 2.70
CA GLN A 325 -9.53 9.45 2.87
C GLN A 325 -10.28 8.18 2.42
N HIS A 326 -10.13 7.11 3.22
CA HIS A 326 -10.92 5.89 3.07
C HIS A 326 -12.45 6.19 3.07
N PRO A 327 -13.26 5.57 2.20
CA PRO A 327 -14.71 5.75 2.22
C PRO A 327 -15.33 5.28 3.53
N ARG A 328 -16.20 6.11 4.10
CA ARG A 328 -17.07 5.75 5.22
C ARG A 328 -18.36 5.18 4.66
N TYR A 329 -18.55 3.87 4.80
CA TYR A 329 -19.77 3.21 4.31
C TYR A 329 -20.96 3.53 5.21
N LEU A 330 -22.08 3.87 4.58
CA LEU A 330 -23.36 4.07 5.23
C LEU A 330 -24.15 2.77 5.16
N SER A 331 -24.74 2.37 6.29
CA SER A 331 -25.58 1.19 6.38
C SER A 331 -26.94 1.52 6.99
N ASP A 332 -27.96 0.82 6.53
CA ASP A 332 -29.30 0.88 7.11
C ASP A 332 -29.26 0.28 8.53
N PRO A 333 -29.68 1.02 9.59
CA PRO A 333 -29.57 0.53 10.97
C PRO A 333 -30.44 -0.68 11.30
N LYS A 334 -31.50 -0.96 10.51
CA LYS A 334 -32.43 -2.07 10.75
C LYS A 334 -31.99 -3.35 10.05
N THR A 335 -31.45 -3.21 8.83
CA THR A 335 -31.11 -4.34 7.95
C THR A 335 -29.61 -4.58 7.83
N GLY A 336 -28.78 -3.62 8.25
CA GLY A 336 -27.32 -3.67 8.10
C GLY A 336 -26.82 -3.53 6.66
N LYS A 337 -27.72 -3.39 5.67
CA LYS A 337 -27.35 -3.29 4.26
C LYS A 337 -26.67 -1.96 3.96
N ARG A 338 -25.62 -1.99 3.13
CA ARG A 338 -24.94 -0.78 2.65
C ARG A 338 -25.89 0.06 1.80
N THR A 339 -26.12 1.31 2.18
CA THR A 339 -27.01 2.26 1.49
C THR A 339 -26.24 3.33 0.72
N GLY A 340 -24.95 3.51 1.00
CA GLY A 340 -24.12 4.48 0.32
C GLY A 340 -22.73 4.59 0.94
N PHE A 341 -22.05 5.69 0.65
CA PHE A 341 -20.76 6.02 1.23
C PHE A 341 -20.58 7.52 1.34
N GLU A 342 -19.63 7.94 2.17
CA GLU A 342 -19.12 9.31 2.20
C GLU A 342 -17.59 9.30 2.15
N ILE A 343 -17.01 10.33 1.55
CA ILE A 343 -15.57 10.60 1.53
C ILE A 343 -15.31 12.08 1.81
N GLY A 344 -14.09 12.41 2.23
CA GLY A 344 -13.69 13.81 2.43
C GLY A 344 -13.50 14.59 1.13
N ASN A 345 -13.02 13.95 0.07
CA ASN A 345 -12.71 14.56 -1.24
C ASN A 345 -11.91 15.86 -1.14
N THR A 346 -10.80 15.87 -0.37
CA THR A 346 -9.90 17.02 -0.24
C THR A 346 -8.50 16.70 -0.77
N PRO A 347 -7.75 17.70 -1.29
CA PRO A 347 -6.39 17.48 -1.76
C PRO A 347 -5.41 17.28 -0.58
N MET A 348 -4.60 16.23 -0.64
CA MET A 348 -3.53 15.93 0.31
C MET A 348 -2.48 17.04 0.34
N VAL A 349 -2.16 17.65 -0.80
CA VAL A 349 -1.19 18.76 -0.87
C VAL A 349 -1.55 19.95 0.03
N ASN A 350 -2.81 20.09 0.44
CA ASN A 350 -3.23 21.15 1.37
C ASN A 350 -3.16 20.76 2.85
N ASP A 351 -2.94 19.49 3.17
CA ASP A 351 -2.79 18.97 4.54
C ASP A 351 -1.49 18.13 4.68
N PRO A 352 -0.31 18.78 4.52
CA PRO A 352 0.98 18.09 4.58
C PRO A 352 1.18 17.31 5.88
N LEU A 353 0.74 17.88 7.01
CA LEU A 353 1.02 17.37 8.35
C LEU A 353 0.21 16.11 8.69
N ASN A 354 -0.84 15.80 7.93
CA ASN A 354 -1.60 14.56 8.06
C ASN A 354 -1.54 13.71 6.78
N SER A 355 -0.64 14.03 5.85
CA SER A 355 -0.48 13.30 4.58
C SER A 355 -0.20 11.80 4.80
N THR A 356 -0.45 11.00 3.77
CA THR A 356 -0.11 9.56 3.78
C THR A 356 1.37 9.31 4.09
N VAL A 357 2.26 10.20 3.66
CA VAL A 357 3.70 10.16 3.99
C VAL A 357 3.91 10.27 5.51
N VAL A 358 3.34 11.30 6.14
CA VAL A 358 3.48 11.52 7.59
C VAL A 358 2.86 10.35 8.36
N GLN A 359 1.70 9.86 7.95
CA GLN A 359 1.05 8.70 8.55
C GLN A 359 1.94 7.45 8.50
N LEU A 360 2.36 7.03 7.31
CA LEU A 360 3.17 5.80 7.12
C LEU A 360 4.57 5.89 7.75
N SER A 361 5.18 7.08 7.80
CA SER A 361 6.52 7.25 8.36
C SER A 361 6.62 6.90 9.85
N ARG A 362 5.50 6.83 10.57
CA ARG A 362 5.49 6.52 12.00
C ARG A 362 5.91 5.08 12.30
N SER A 363 5.80 4.16 11.33
CA SER A 363 5.81 2.71 11.57
C SER A 363 7.17 2.06 11.34
N ALA A 364 8.06 2.69 10.57
CA ALA A 364 9.36 2.11 10.23
C ALA A 364 10.25 1.89 11.47
N VAL A 365 10.86 0.70 11.59
CA VAL A 365 11.73 0.32 12.72
C VAL A 365 13.19 0.26 12.26
N ALA A 366 14.11 0.71 13.10
CA ALA A 366 15.54 0.64 12.84
C ALA A 366 16.00 -0.82 12.75
N GLY A 367 16.90 -1.11 11.80
CA GLY A 367 17.39 -2.48 11.57
C GLY A 367 16.39 -3.43 10.91
N LYS A 368 15.19 -2.97 10.52
CA LYS A 368 14.20 -3.77 9.79
C LYS A 368 13.80 -3.14 8.45
N PRO A 369 13.59 -3.97 7.41
CA PRO A 369 12.89 -3.54 6.21
C PRO A 369 11.50 -3.01 6.55
N TYR A 370 11.09 -1.96 5.84
CA TYR A 370 9.76 -1.38 5.96
C TYR A 370 9.03 -1.40 4.62
N THR A 371 7.88 -2.07 4.57
CA THR A 371 7.00 -2.12 3.41
C THR A 371 5.69 -1.38 3.69
N VAL A 372 5.06 -0.92 2.63
CA VAL A 372 3.69 -0.39 2.64
C VAL A 372 2.86 -1.34 1.79
N SER A 373 2.28 -2.39 2.38
CA SER A 373 1.65 -3.46 1.60
C SER A 373 0.23 -3.13 1.10
N GLU A 374 -0.29 -1.96 1.46
CA GLU A 374 -1.57 -1.44 0.98
C GLU A 374 -1.65 0.09 1.11
N VAL A 375 -1.75 0.77 -0.03
CA VAL A 375 -1.97 2.23 -0.10
C VAL A 375 -2.75 2.65 -1.34
N ASN A 376 -3.63 3.64 -1.20
CA ASN A 376 -4.34 4.25 -2.33
C ASN A 376 -4.92 5.64 -1.99
N HIS A 377 -5.34 6.37 -3.04
CA HIS A 377 -6.38 7.41 -2.98
C HIS A 377 -7.66 6.80 -3.54
N PRO A 378 -8.58 6.31 -2.70
CA PRO A 378 -9.76 5.58 -3.18
C PRO A 378 -10.62 6.41 -4.13
N PHE A 379 -11.16 5.76 -5.17
CA PHE A 379 -12.15 6.33 -6.05
C PHE A 379 -13.51 6.47 -5.34
N PRO A 380 -14.33 7.48 -5.63
CA PRO A 380 -13.98 8.66 -6.41
C PRO A 380 -13.12 9.62 -5.58
N ALA A 381 -12.18 10.33 -6.19
CA ALA A 381 -11.44 11.41 -5.54
C ALA A 381 -10.90 12.37 -6.61
N GLU A 382 -11.25 13.65 -6.51
CA GLU A 382 -10.88 14.63 -7.53
C GLU A 382 -9.38 14.95 -7.57
N TYR A 383 -8.68 14.64 -6.48
CA TYR A 383 -7.28 14.99 -6.28
C TYR A 383 -6.37 13.76 -6.33
N ALA A 384 -6.90 12.59 -6.70
CA ALA A 384 -6.20 11.30 -6.63
C ALA A 384 -4.88 11.25 -7.45
N SER A 385 -4.72 12.12 -8.45
CA SER A 385 -3.50 12.21 -9.25
C SER A 385 -2.26 12.64 -8.46
N GLU A 386 -2.40 13.18 -7.25
CA GLU A 386 -1.26 13.55 -6.41
C GLU A 386 -0.59 12.34 -5.72
N GLY A 387 -1.34 11.24 -5.52
CA GLY A 387 -0.95 10.17 -4.60
C GLY A 387 0.32 9.41 -5.00
N ILE A 388 0.34 8.84 -6.21
CA ILE A 388 1.46 8.00 -6.67
C ILE A 388 2.77 8.80 -6.77
N PRO A 389 2.81 9.98 -7.41
CA PRO A 389 4.04 10.77 -7.50
C PRO A 389 4.60 11.20 -6.15
N ILE A 390 3.76 11.66 -5.23
CA ILE A 390 4.19 12.13 -3.90
C ILE A 390 4.77 10.97 -3.10
N LEU A 391 4.04 9.86 -3.00
CA LEU A 391 4.47 8.75 -2.15
C LEU A 391 5.71 8.03 -2.71
N ALA A 392 5.83 7.88 -4.04
CA ALA A 392 7.04 7.31 -4.65
C ALA A 392 8.30 8.12 -4.31
N ALA A 393 8.20 9.45 -4.35
CA ALA A 393 9.30 10.35 -4.04
C ALA A 393 9.68 10.30 -2.54
N TYR A 394 8.69 10.39 -1.65
CA TYR A 394 8.94 10.36 -0.21
C TYR A 394 9.37 8.98 0.28
N ALA A 395 8.82 7.88 -0.26
CA ALA A 395 9.29 6.54 0.07
C ALA A 395 10.78 6.33 -0.29
N ALA A 396 11.25 6.93 -1.39
CA ALA A 396 12.67 6.95 -1.73
C ALA A 396 13.50 7.82 -0.75
N LEU A 397 12.99 8.99 -0.35
CA LEU A 397 13.61 9.83 0.71
C LEU A 397 13.76 9.05 2.03
N HIS A 398 12.74 8.30 2.43
CA HIS A 398 12.78 7.50 3.65
C HIS A 398 13.57 6.19 3.51
N ASP A 399 14.03 5.84 2.30
CA ASP A 399 14.62 4.55 1.95
C ASP A 399 13.75 3.35 2.38
N TRP A 400 12.44 3.45 2.12
CA TRP A 400 11.50 2.35 2.30
C TRP A 400 11.78 1.20 1.32
N ASP A 401 11.42 0.00 1.74
CA ASP A 401 11.74 -1.24 1.03
C ASP A 401 10.66 -1.67 0.05
N GLY A 402 9.43 -1.19 0.20
CA GLY A 402 8.36 -1.57 -0.70
C GLY A 402 7.11 -0.73 -0.60
N ILE A 403 6.42 -0.57 -1.72
CA ILE A 403 5.08 0.00 -1.82
C ILE A 403 4.23 -0.95 -2.65
N PHE A 404 3.02 -1.28 -2.18
CA PHE A 404 2.03 -2.04 -2.91
C PHE A 404 0.76 -1.20 -3.07
N TRP A 405 0.41 -0.91 -4.31
CA TRP A 405 -0.79 -0.15 -4.62
C TRP A 405 -2.04 -1.03 -4.49
N TYR A 406 -2.95 -0.64 -3.59
CA TYR A 406 -4.17 -1.40 -3.33
C TYR A 406 -5.36 -0.84 -4.08
N THR A 407 -6.01 -1.55 -4.98
CA THR A 407 -5.58 -2.85 -5.55
C THR A 407 -5.55 -2.74 -7.05
N PHE A 408 -4.80 -3.61 -7.72
CA PHE A 408 -4.83 -3.67 -9.17
C PHE A 408 -6.26 -3.96 -9.65
N GLU A 409 -6.85 -5.03 -9.12
CA GLU A 409 -8.21 -5.46 -9.46
C GLU A 409 -8.73 -6.52 -8.48
N HIS A 410 -10.06 -6.56 -8.28
CA HIS A 410 -10.75 -7.65 -7.55
C HIS A 410 -11.33 -8.71 -8.49
N ALA A 411 -11.75 -8.31 -9.69
CA ALA A 411 -12.45 -9.19 -10.62
C ALA A 411 -11.50 -10.09 -11.41
N ASP A 412 -12.02 -11.23 -11.86
CA ASP A 412 -11.34 -12.08 -12.84
C ASP A 412 -11.10 -11.32 -14.16
N PRO A 413 -9.95 -11.51 -14.87
CA PRO A 413 -9.66 -10.81 -16.12
C PRO A 413 -10.76 -10.85 -17.19
N SER A 414 -11.51 -11.95 -17.28
CA SER A 414 -12.64 -12.07 -18.21
C SER A 414 -13.76 -11.04 -17.94
N GLN A 415 -13.82 -10.52 -16.72
CA GLN A 415 -14.80 -9.55 -16.26
C GLN A 415 -14.26 -8.12 -16.22
N TRP A 416 -13.00 -7.89 -16.60
CA TRP A 416 -12.45 -6.53 -16.61
C TRP A 416 -13.21 -5.68 -17.64
N ARG A 417 -13.53 -4.46 -17.21
CA ARG A 417 -14.26 -3.46 -17.98
C ARG A 417 -13.53 -2.13 -17.89
N ALA A 418 -13.76 -1.24 -18.84
CA ALA A 418 -13.17 0.08 -18.83
C ALA A 418 -13.97 1.02 -17.91
N VAL A 419 -14.29 0.62 -16.68
CA VAL A 419 -15.09 1.41 -15.73
C VAL A 419 -14.63 1.16 -14.30
N GLN A 420 -14.64 2.20 -13.47
CA GLN A 420 -14.45 2.09 -12.03
C GLN A 420 -15.73 1.58 -11.37
N ARG A 421 -15.70 0.36 -10.82
CA ARG A 421 -16.88 -0.30 -10.21
C ARG A 421 -16.89 -0.22 -8.68
N GLY A 422 -15.77 0.18 -8.10
CA GLY A 422 -15.57 0.23 -6.66
C GLY A 422 -14.58 1.33 -6.30
N HIS A 423 -14.17 1.32 -5.04
CA HIS A 423 -13.33 2.38 -4.50
C HIS A 423 -11.83 2.15 -4.69
N PHE A 424 -11.39 0.91 -4.92
CA PHE A 424 -9.97 0.58 -4.73
C PHE A 424 -9.24 0.13 -6.00
N ASP A 425 -9.94 -0.35 -7.03
CA ASP A 425 -9.28 -0.83 -8.25
C ASP A 425 -8.52 0.31 -8.94
N ILE A 426 -7.26 0.10 -9.30
CA ILE A 426 -6.44 1.10 -10.02
C ILE A 426 -6.35 0.81 -11.52
N ARG A 427 -6.57 -0.45 -11.94
CA ARG A 427 -6.46 -0.83 -13.36
C ARG A 427 -7.39 -0.03 -14.30
N PRO A 428 -8.66 0.29 -13.98
CA PRO A 428 -9.48 1.12 -14.86
C PRO A 428 -9.15 2.62 -14.81
N ASP A 429 -8.24 3.06 -13.93
CA ASP A 429 -7.83 4.46 -13.78
C ASP A 429 -6.63 4.77 -14.70
N PRO A 430 -6.82 5.49 -15.82
CA PRO A 430 -5.73 5.74 -16.77
C PRO A 430 -4.62 6.62 -16.19
N VAL A 431 -4.96 7.51 -15.25
CA VAL A 431 -4.00 8.41 -14.60
C VAL A 431 -3.11 7.61 -13.67
N LYS A 432 -3.69 6.78 -12.79
CA LYS A 432 -2.90 5.95 -11.88
C LYS A 432 -2.05 4.94 -12.62
N MET A 433 -2.55 4.31 -13.68
CA MET A 433 -1.76 3.37 -14.48
C MET A 433 -0.56 4.05 -15.17
N ALA A 434 -0.75 5.25 -15.75
CA ALA A 434 0.37 6.00 -16.32
C ALA A 434 1.40 6.43 -15.27
N GLN A 435 0.92 6.88 -14.10
CA GLN A 435 1.78 7.22 -12.97
C GLN A 435 2.51 6.00 -12.40
N LEU A 436 1.88 4.82 -12.41
CA LEU A 436 2.50 3.56 -11.97
C LEU A 436 3.77 3.29 -12.78
N ALA A 437 3.73 3.48 -14.10
CA ALA A 437 4.88 3.31 -14.98
C ALA A 437 5.95 4.39 -14.76
N SER A 438 5.58 5.68 -14.76
CA SER A 438 6.58 6.75 -14.59
C SER A 438 7.25 6.75 -13.22
N CYS A 439 6.48 6.45 -12.16
CA CYS A 439 6.97 6.46 -10.79
C CYS A 439 7.69 5.17 -10.38
N ALA A 440 7.52 4.06 -11.13
CA ALA A 440 8.39 2.88 -11.00
C ALA A 440 9.86 3.26 -11.21
N VAL A 441 10.15 4.07 -12.24
CA VAL A 441 11.51 4.56 -12.53
C VAL A 441 12.03 5.40 -11.35
N THR A 442 11.21 6.31 -10.82
CA THR A 442 11.57 7.17 -9.68
C THR A 442 11.99 6.37 -8.45
N PHE A 443 11.18 5.38 -8.06
CA PHE A 443 11.38 4.64 -6.82
C PHE A 443 12.43 3.54 -6.97
N LEU A 444 12.34 2.71 -8.02
CA LEU A 444 13.24 1.56 -8.20
C LEU A 444 14.68 1.99 -8.51
N ARG A 445 14.89 3.08 -9.26
CA ARG A 445 16.22 3.63 -9.55
C ARG A 445 16.76 4.52 -8.42
N SER A 446 15.96 4.78 -7.38
CA SER A 446 16.28 5.70 -6.29
C SER A 446 16.65 7.09 -6.83
N ASP A 447 15.80 7.67 -7.68
CA ASP A 447 16.07 8.99 -8.28
C ASP A 447 16.10 10.10 -7.24
N VAL A 448 15.24 10.00 -6.21
CA VAL A 448 15.34 10.81 -4.99
C VAL A 448 16.36 10.14 -4.06
N ARG A 449 17.30 10.92 -3.54
CA ARG A 449 18.26 10.44 -2.55
C ARG A 449 17.57 10.17 -1.22
N PRO A 450 18.01 9.13 -0.48
CA PRO A 450 17.66 9.00 0.93
C PRO A 450 17.99 10.29 1.70
N ALA A 451 17.19 10.58 2.73
CA ALA A 451 17.39 11.72 3.62
C ALA A 451 18.82 11.71 4.20
N ARG A 452 19.40 12.91 4.37
CA ARG A 452 20.72 13.09 4.98
C ARG A 452 20.69 12.72 6.46
N GLN A 453 19.56 12.95 7.12
CA GLN A 453 19.33 12.62 8.52
C GLN A 453 18.24 11.55 8.65
N THR A 454 18.49 10.57 9.53
CA THR A 454 17.45 9.69 10.07
C THR A 454 17.15 10.12 11.50
N VAL A 455 15.91 10.56 11.75
CA VAL A 455 15.42 10.85 13.09
C VAL A 455 15.02 9.54 13.75
N LEU A 456 15.75 9.20 14.82
CA LEU A 456 15.49 8.03 15.64
C LEU A 456 14.59 8.41 16.82
N ARG A 457 13.55 7.61 17.03
CA ARG A 457 12.61 7.73 18.15
C ARG A 457 12.67 6.46 18.98
N SER A 458 12.70 6.59 20.31
CA SER A 458 12.65 5.43 21.19
C SER A 458 11.56 5.64 22.24
N TYR A 459 10.83 4.57 22.50
CA TYR A 459 9.75 4.53 23.47
C TYR A 459 10.09 3.50 24.54
N SER A 460 10.01 3.87 25.82
CA SER A 460 10.01 2.89 26.90
C SER A 460 8.75 2.01 26.80
N LEU A 461 8.77 0.83 27.43
CA LEU A 461 7.58 -0.02 27.47
C LEU A 461 6.38 0.74 28.07
N ASP A 462 6.66 1.59 29.06
CA ASP A 462 5.67 2.47 29.67
C ASP A 462 5.06 3.44 28.65
N GLU A 463 5.87 4.11 27.83
CA GLU A 463 5.39 5.01 26.78
C GLU A 463 4.59 4.26 25.71
N VAL A 464 4.99 3.02 25.39
CA VAL A 464 4.24 2.14 24.48
C VAL A 464 2.84 1.84 25.03
N HIS A 465 2.73 1.43 26.30
CA HIS A 465 1.43 1.21 26.93
C HIS A 465 0.61 2.51 27.00
N GLU A 466 1.20 3.60 27.50
CA GLU A 466 0.54 4.89 27.68
C GLU A 466 0.07 5.52 26.37
N SER A 467 0.72 5.20 25.26
CA SER A 467 0.29 5.66 23.93
C SER A 467 -1.15 5.25 23.58
N LEU A 468 -1.69 4.18 24.19
CA LEU A 468 -3.08 3.75 24.02
C LEU A 468 -4.09 4.66 24.73
N ARG A 469 -3.65 5.43 25.74
CA ARG A 469 -4.49 6.40 26.46
C ARG A 469 -4.39 7.81 25.89
N LEU A 470 -3.45 8.05 24.97
CA LEU A 470 -3.32 9.34 24.32
C LEU A 470 -4.56 9.69 23.48
N PRO A 471 -4.93 10.97 23.46
CA PRO A 471 -6.12 11.41 22.76
C PRO A 471 -5.87 11.47 21.24
N ARG A 472 -6.95 11.43 20.45
CA ARG A 472 -6.89 11.36 18.98
C ARG A 472 -6.21 12.58 18.33
N GLN A 473 -5.99 13.66 19.07
CA GLN A 473 -5.27 14.87 18.64
C GLN A 473 -3.78 14.62 18.47
N GLU A 474 -3.23 13.60 19.13
CA GLU A 474 -1.83 13.19 18.99
C GLU A 474 -1.55 12.43 17.69
N ARG A 475 -2.57 12.25 16.84
CA ARG A 475 -2.39 11.61 15.54
C ARG A 475 -1.40 12.39 14.65
N PRO A 476 -0.74 11.71 13.70
CA PRO A 476 -0.70 10.27 13.55
C PRO A 476 0.35 9.58 14.42
N TYR A 477 1.22 10.34 15.10
CA TYR A 477 2.39 9.77 15.80
C TYR A 477 2.10 9.23 17.20
N PHE A 478 1.15 9.77 17.96
CA PHE A 478 0.98 9.38 19.38
C PHE A 478 2.27 9.57 20.17
N THR A 479 2.96 10.68 19.90
CA THR A 479 4.19 11.11 20.56
C THR A 479 4.06 12.60 20.85
N PRO A 480 3.63 12.97 22.07
CA PRO A 480 3.36 14.35 22.42
C PRO A 480 4.52 15.29 22.11
N GLY A 481 4.23 16.34 21.35
CA GLY A 481 5.20 17.34 20.92
C GLY A 481 6.07 16.95 19.71
N PHE A 482 5.87 15.77 19.10
CA PHE A 482 6.61 15.41 17.90
C PHE A 482 6.21 16.31 16.70
N PRO A 483 7.18 16.92 16.00
CA PRO A 483 6.87 17.82 14.89
C PRO A 483 6.47 17.05 13.63
N LEU A 484 5.18 17.15 13.24
CA LEU A 484 4.62 16.45 12.08
C LEU A 484 5.20 16.89 10.71
N SER A 485 6.00 17.95 10.66
CA SER A 485 6.75 18.33 9.46
C SER A 485 8.07 17.57 9.31
N ALA A 486 8.63 17.02 10.39
CA ALA A 486 9.91 16.30 10.36
C ALA A 486 9.94 15.13 9.35
N PRO A 487 8.87 14.32 9.18
CA PRO A 487 8.88 13.24 8.19
C PRO A 487 8.91 13.73 6.74
N LEU A 488 8.54 14.99 6.49
CA LEU A 488 8.65 15.60 5.17
C LEU A 488 10.05 16.19 4.92
N GLN A 489 10.91 16.21 5.95
CA GLN A 489 12.27 16.75 5.90
C GLN A 489 13.33 15.65 5.97
N HIS A 490 13.10 14.66 6.84
CA HIS A 490 14.07 13.65 7.27
C HIS A 490 13.41 12.27 7.28
N SER A 491 14.22 11.22 7.14
CA SER A 491 13.71 9.87 7.35
C SER A 491 13.43 9.63 8.84
N GLN A 492 12.50 8.71 9.14
CA GLN A 492 11.99 8.46 10.48
C GLN A 492 12.09 6.97 10.77
N ARG A 493 12.63 6.60 11.93
CA ARG A 493 12.64 5.20 12.39
C ARG A 493 12.45 5.12 13.91
N ILE A 494 11.78 4.06 14.37
CA ILE A 494 11.73 3.68 15.76
C ILE A 494 12.98 2.86 16.06
N GLU A 495 13.85 3.35 16.95
CA GLU A 495 15.07 2.66 17.36
C GLU A 495 14.80 1.59 18.42
N SER A 496 13.90 1.86 19.37
CA SER A 496 13.57 0.92 20.43
C SER A 496 12.15 1.10 20.96
N PHE A 497 11.56 -0.02 21.42
CA PHE A 497 10.33 -0.08 22.21
C PHE A 497 10.61 -0.40 23.70
N GLN A 498 11.87 -0.25 24.14
CA GLN A 498 12.33 -0.56 25.49
C GLN A 498 13.13 0.57 26.16
N ALA A 499 13.29 1.73 25.49
CA ALA A 499 14.06 2.85 26.01
C ALA A 499 13.40 4.17 25.58
N SER A 500 13.35 5.17 26.45
CA SER A 500 12.81 6.49 26.09
C SER A 500 13.90 7.37 25.48
N LYS A 501 13.65 7.91 24.30
CA LYS A 501 14.48 8.94 23.65
C LYS A 501 13.60 9.80 22.77
N LYS A 502 13.46 11.07 23.14
CA LYS A 502 12.78 12.06 22.31
C LYS A 502 13.55 12.30 21.03
N ALA A 503 12.83 12.50 19.94
CA ALA A 503 13.44 12.95 18.69
C ALA A 503 14.01 14.35 18.89
N ASP A 504 15.28 14.52 18.52
CA ASP A 504 15.92 15.84 18.43
C ASP A 504 15.73 16.38 17.01
N VAL A 505 14.60 17.04 16.79
CA VAL A 505 14.24 17.62 15.49
C VAL A 505 13.28 18.80 15.69
N ALA A 506 13.47 19.86 14.91
CA ALA A 506 12.63 21.05 14.95
C ALA A 506 11.49 20.99 13.93
N ALA A 507 10.37 21.66 14.23
CA ALA A 507 9.28 21.81 13.27
C ALA A 507 9.63 22.84 12.18
N ALA A 508 9.41 22.50 10.92
CA ALA A 508 9.32 23.53 9.87
C ALA A 508 8.08 24.43 10.06
N THR A 509 8.32 25.73 10.24
CA THR A 509 7.31 26.78 10.45
C THR A 509 7.05 27.64 9.20
N GLY A 510 7.92 27.56 8.20
CA GLY A 510 7.82 28.35 6.97
C GLY A 510 6.73 27.89 6.00
N PRO A 511 6.50 28.66 4.92
CA PRO A 511 5.54 28.34 3.87
C PRO A 511 5.96 27.13 3.02
N VAL A 512 7.21 26.66 3.14
CA VAL A 512 7.75 25.50 2.43
C VAL A 512 8.36 24.55 3.44
N ILE A 513 8.04 23.26 3.31
CA ILE A 513 8.71 22.17 4.03
C ILE A 513 9.63 21.47 3.03
N ALA A 514 10.94 21.73 3.10
CA ALA A 514 11.91 21.14 2.19
C ALA A 514 12.61 19.93 2.84
N SER A 515 12.76 18.86 2.06
CA SER A 515 13.65 17.74 2.41
C SER A 515 15.08 18.23 2.67
N ASP A 516 15.78 17.54 3.57
CA ASP A 516 17.18 17.86 3.88
C ASP A 516 18.15 17.62 2.72
N THR A 517 17.72 16.88 1.68
CA THR A 517 18.45 16.69 0.42
C THR A 517 18.29 17.87 -0.54
N GLY A 518 17.25 18.70 -0.34
CA GLY A 518 16.82 19.76 -1.23
C GLY A 518 16.03 19.31 -2.47
N GLU A 519 15.79 18.01 -2.64
CA GLU A 519 15.16 17.46 -3.86
C GLU A 519 13.63 17.45 -3.81
N LEU A 520 13.05 17.43 -2.60
CA LEU A 520 11.61 17.51 -2.37
C LEU A 520 11.25 18.79 -1.63
N ALA A 521 10.16 19.42 -2.03
CA ALA A 521 9.58 20.53 -1.28
C ALA A 521 8.04 20.48 -1.30
N TRP A 522 7.44 20.66 -0.13
CA TRP A 522 6.01 20.80 0.05
C TRP A 522 5.68 22.27 0.31
N HIS A 523 5.10 22.93 -0.67
CA HIS A 523 4.66 24.32 -0.61
C HIS A 523 3.27 24.36 -0.01
N ARG A 524 3.15 25.00 1.16
CA ARG A 524 1.88 25.13 1.88
C ARG A 524 1.04 26.22 1.22
N GLY A 525 -0.23 25.93 0.97
CA GLY A 525 -1.21 26.93 0.55
C GLY A 525 -2.62 26.39 0.65
N ASN A 526 -3.51 27.09 1.35
CA ASN A 526 -4.90 26.67 1.59
C ASN A 526 -5.84 27.80 1.13
N PRO A 527 -6.99 27.51 0.49
CA PRO A 527 -7.58 26.21 0.17
C PRO A 527 -7.24 25.65 -1.22
N LYS A 528 -6.51 26.38 -2.06
CA LYS A 528 -6.14 25.96 -3.41
C LYS A 528 -4.71 26.39 -3.78
N GLY A 529 -3.78 26.19 -2.85
CA GLY A 529 -2.38 26.64 -3.02
C GLY A 529 -1.33 25.56 -2.77
N GLY A 530 -1.70 24.39 -2.27
CA GLY A 530 -0.75 23.31 -1.99
C GLY A 530 -0.07 22.80 -3.24
N LEU A 531 1.24 22.58 -3.16
CA LEU A 531 2.04 21.99 -4.24
C LEU A 531 3.17 21.17 -3.65
N VAL A 532 3.41 19.98 -4.20
CA VAL A 532 4.64 19.23 -3.97
C VAL A 532 5.50 19.28 -5.23
N THR A 533 6.78 19.59 -5.07
CA THR A 533 7.79 19.57 -6.14
C THR A 533 8.83 18.49 -5.87
N VAL A 534 9.19 17.75 -6.92
CA VAL A 534 10.34 16.83 -6.97
C VAL A 534 11.31 17.41 -7.98
N ASP A 535 12.54 17.69 -7.58
CA ASP A 535 13.58 18.25 -8.45
C ASP A 535 14.89 17.46 -8.31
N THR A 536 14.98 16.37 -9.07
CA THR A 536 16.18 15.54 -9.16
C THR A 536 16.78 15.64 -10.56
N ALA A 537 18.02 15.16 -10.72
CA ALA A 537 18.66 15.14 -12.03
C ALA A 537 17.94 14.26 -13.07
N ARG A 538 17.25 13.19 -12.64
CA ARG A 538 16.69 12.17 -13.55
C ARG A 538 15.16 12.11 -13.57
N THR A 539 14.51 12.63 -12.52
CA THR A 539 13.05 12.77 -12.41
C THR A 539 12.68 14.12 -11.81
N GLN A 540 11.75 14.81 -12.44
CA GLN A 540 11.18 16.07 -11.95
C GLN A 540 9.66 15.99 -11.97
N ALA A 541 9.01 16.50 -10.93
CA ALA A 541 7.56 16.45 -10.82
C ALA A 541 6.97 17.64 -10.07
N MET A 542 5.71 17.92 -10.35
CA MET A 542 4.87 18.91 -9.68
C MET A 542 3.48 18.30 -9.49
N ALA A 543 2.99 18.23 -8.25
CA ALA A 543 1.66 17.70 -7.93
C ALA A 543 0.90 18.67 -7.05
N GLY A 544 -0.27 19.15 -7.51
CA GLY A 544 -1.11 20.08 -6.77
C GLY A 544 -1.65 21.22 -7.62
N PHE A 545 -1.74 22.41 -7.02
CA PHE A 545 -2.23 23.63 -7.66
C PHE A 545 -1.10 24.35 -8.42
N ILE A 546 -0.59 23.72 -9.49
CA ILE A 546 0.56 24.21 -10.27
C ILE A 546 0.32 25.65 -10.79
N LYS A 547 -0.86 25.91 -11.36
CA LYS A 547 -1.24 27.23 -11.89
C LYS A 547 -1.17 28.34 -10.84
N ALA A 548 -1.59 28.06 -9.61
CA ALA A 548 -1.59 29.04 -8.52
C ALA A 548 -0.19 29.33 -7.95
N ASN A 549 0.76 28.43 -8.17
CA ASN A 549 2.11 28.52 -7.63
C ASN A 549 3.12 29.09 -8.63
N ALA A 550 2.90 28.89 -9.93
CA ALA A 550 3.83 29.27 -11.01
C ALA A 550 5.28 28.80 -10.74
N ARG A 551 5.44 27.66 -10.07
CA ARG A 551 6.73 27.05 -9.75
C ARG A 551 7.20 26.21 -10.93
N GLU A 552 8.52 26.09 -11.03
CA GLU A 552 9.19 25.27 -12.02
C GLU A 552 10.27 24.44 -11.32
N THR A 553 10.72 23.38 -11.98
CA THR A 553 11.88 22.57 -11.58
C THR A 553 13.06 22.89 -12.51
N ALA A 554 14.23 22.27 -12.29
CA ALA A 554 15.44 22.59 -13.04
C ALA A 554 15.28 22.46 -14.57
N ASN A 555 14.55 21.45 -15.06
CA ASN A 555 14.37 21.17 -16.49
C ASN A 555 12.91 21.22 -16.96
N LEU A 556 11.92 21.33 -16.06
CA LEU A 556 10.51 21.34 -16.42
C LEU A 556 9.78 22.59 -15.88
N ALA A 557 9.08 23.27 -16.78
CA ALA A 557 8.09 24.29 -16.47
C ALA A 557 6.73 23.89 -17.07
N VAL A 558 5.63 24.14 -16.36
CA VAL A 558 4.27 23.82 -16.81
C VAL A 558 3.36 24.99 -16.50
N SER A 559 2.56 25.40 -17.49
CA SER A 559 1.53 26.43 -17.36
C SER A 559 0.18 25.80 -17.71
N PRO A 560 -0.46 25.08 -16.76
CA PRO A 560 -1.71 24.41 -17.02
C PRO A 560 -2.90 25.37 -16.94
N GLU A 561 -3.92 25.12 -17.74
CA GLU A 561 -5.22 25.80 -17.63
C GLU A 561 -6.02 25.28 -16.43
N ASN A 562 -5.88 23.99 -16.15
CA ASN A 562 -6.52 23.27 -15.05
C ASN A 562 -6.05 23.79 -13.67
N ASP A 563 -6.97 23.81 -12.70
CA ASP A 563 -6.66 24.24 -11.33
C ASP A 563 -5.74 23.26 -10.60
N PHE A 564 -5.93 21.95 -10.81
CA PHE A 564 -5.21 20.89 -10.13
C PHE A 564 -4.71 19.85 -11.12
N CYS A 565 -3.43 19.49 -11.03
CA CYS A 565 -2.86 18.38 -11.80
C CYS A 565 -1.57 17.87 -11.18
N ALA A 566 -1.15 16.68 -11.62
CA ALA A 566 0.15 16.13 -11.32
C ALA A 566 0.92 15.87 -12.61
N VAL A 567 2.11 16.46 -12.73
CA VAL A 567 2.99 16.32 -13.89
C VAL A 567 4.32 15.72 -13.44
N THR A 568 4.76 14.65 -14.10
CA THR A 568 6.03 13.96 -13.85
C THR A 568 6.79 13.83 -15.16
N LEU A 569 8.06 14.23 -15.17
CA LEU A 569 9.01 14.03 -16.26
C LEU A 569 10.15 13.16 -15.76
N THR A 570 10.36 12.00 -16.39
CA THR A 570 11.44 11.07 -16.01
C THR A 570 12.27 10.63 -17.21
N SER A 571 13.57 10.46 -16.98
CA SER A 571 14.51 9.91 -17.94
C SER A 571 14.39 8.39 -18.06
N LEU A 572 14.24 7.91 -19.30
CA LEU A 572 14.14 6.48 -19.62
C LEU A 572 15.48 5.83 -19.98
N ASP A 573 16.52 6.62 -20.25
CA ASP A 573 17.85 6.12 -20.65
C ASP A 573 18.90 6.19 -19.52
N GLY A 574 18.46 6.48 -18.29
CA GLY A 574 19.32 6.52 -17.11
C GLY A 574 20.15 7.79 -16.95
N LYS A 575 20.19 8.67 -17.95
CA LYS A 575 20.95 9.93 -17.92
C LYS A 575 20.16 11.04 -17.20
N PRO A 576 20.82 12.09 -16.69
CA PRO A 576 20.12 13.32 -16.27
C PRO A 576 19.23 13.88 -17.38
N ILE A 577 18.09 14.47 -17.04
CA ILE A 577 17.11 15.02 -17.99
C ILE A 577 17.78 15.97 -18.99
N ALA A 578 18.69 16.83 -18.52
CA ALA A 578 19.47 17.75 -19.34
C ALA A 578 20.18 17.06 -20.53
N GLY A 579 20.68 15.82 -20.33
CA GLY A 579 21.44 15.03 -21.31
C GLY A 579 20.71 13.80 -21.89
N SER A 580 19.51 13.48 -21.39
CA SER A 580 18.73 12.31 -21.83
C SER A 580 18.19 12.50 -23.26
N ALA A 581 18.12 11.41 -24.02
CA ALA A 581 17.53 11.39 -25.36
C ALA A 581 16.05 10.95 -25.35
N ARG A 582 15.62 10.26 -24.28
CA ARG A 582 14.28 9.68 -24.15
C ARG A 582 13.72 9.97 -22.77
N LEU A 583 12.62 10.71 -22.73
CA LEU A 583 11.90 11.04 -21.50
C LEU A 583 10.45 10.56 -21.61
N LEU A 584 9.86 10.25 -20.46
CA LEU A 584 8.42 10.04 -20.32
C LEU A 584 7.84 11.21 -19.53
N LEU A 585 6.85 11.89 -20.11
CA LEU A 585 6.07 12.93 -19.46
C LEU A 585 4.68 12.38 -19.16
N VAL A 586 4.26 12.39 -17.90
CA VAL A 586 2.90 12.05 -17.45
C VAL A 586 2.25 13.31 -16.90
N ALA A 587 1.06 13.65 -17.36
CA ALA A 587 0.24 14.78 -16.90
C ALA A 587 -1.18 14.28 -16.57
N GLY A 588 -1.47 14.12 -15.28
CA GLY A 588 -2.71 13.53 -14.77
C GLY A 588 -3.61 14.54 -14.04
N GLY A 589 -4.90 14.52 -14.38
CA GLY A 589 -5.96 15.30 -13.72
C GLY A 589 -7.00 14.39 -13.05
N LYS A 590 -8.25 14.88 -12.99
CA LYS A 590 -9.38 14.10 -12.47
C LYS A 590 -9.69 12.88 -13.33
N VAL A 591 -10.23 11.85 -12.69
CA VAL A 591 -10.76 10.64 -13.34
C VAL A 591 -12.21 10.45 -12.92
N ALA A 592 -13.07 10.07 -13.87
CA ALA A 592 -14.49 9.86 -13.65
C ALA A 592 -15.00 8.73 -14.55
N ASN A 593 -16.10 8.09 -14.18
CA ASN A 593 -16.86 7.31 -15.17
C ASN A 593 -17.70 8.24 -16.06
N THR A 594 -18.02 7.82 -17.28
CA THR A 594 -18.88 8.58 -18.18
C THR A 594 -20.26 8.78 -17.54
N GLY A 595 -20.70 10.03 -17.39
CA GLY A 595 -21.99 10.37 -16.76
C GLY A 595 -22.00 10.32 -15.22
N MET A 596 -20.84 10.11 -14.58
CA MET A 596 -20.74 10.12 -13.11
C MET A 596 -21.18 11.48 -12.53
N ALA A 597 -21.99 11.44 -11.46
CA ALA A 597 -22.51 12.63 -10.81
C ALA A 597 -22.30 12.59 -9.29
N TRP A 598 -21.76 13.69 -8.76
CA TRP A 598 -21.59 13.90 -7.32
C TRP A 598 -22.86 14.47 -6.69
N ASN A 599 -23.04 14.24 -5.39
CA ASN A 599 -23.95 15.07 -4.60
C ASN A 599 -23.41 16.52 -4.53
N GLU A 600 -24.27 17.46 -4.11
CA GLU A 600 -23.92 18.89 -4.04
C GLU A 600 -22.65 19.16 -3.20
N LYS A 601 -22.51 18.43 -2.08
CA LYS A 601 -21.36 18.55 -1.16
C LYS A 601 -20.07 17.90 -1.69
N ARG A 602 -20.14 17.16 -2.81
CA ARG A 602 -19.03 16.38 -3.38
C ARG A 602 -18.41 15.38 -2.40
N THR A 603 -19.23 14.80 -1.52
CA THR A 603 -18.84 13.80 -0.53
C THR A 603 -19.33 12.40 -0.88
N SER A 604 -20.21 12.27 -1.87
CA SER A 604 -20.75 10.98 -2.34
C SER A 604 -21.18 11.07 -3.80
N LEU A 605 -21.44 9.92 -4.43
CA LEU A 605 -21.99 9.85 -5.79
C LEU A 605 -23.49 9.61 -5.76
N VAL A 606 -24.24 10.43 -6.50
CA VAL A 606 -25.65 10.16 -6.80
C VAL A 606 -25.79 9.26 -8.03
N ASP A 607 -24.79 9.27 -8.91
CA ASP A 607 -24.65 8.34 -10.02
C ASP A 607 -23.17 7.93 -10.17
N TRP A 608 -22.92 6.62 -10.21
CA TRP A 608 -21.59 6.05 -10.44
C TRP A 608 -21.10 6.20 -11.88
N GLY A 609 -22.01 6.52 -12.81
CA GLY A 609 -21.73 6.56 -14.24
C GLY A 609 -21.54 5.18 -14.85
N LYS A 610 -21.08 5.16 -16.10
CA LYS A 610 -20.88 3.97 -16.92
C LYS A 610 -19.54 3.97 -17.63
N GLU A 611 -19.23 2.87 -18.30
CA GLU A 611 -18.06 2.79 -19.15
C GLU A 611 -18.15 3.77 -20.35
N PRO A 612 -17.02 4.32 -20.83
CA PRO A 612 -15.68 4.17 -20.27
C PRO A 612 -15.42 5.12 -19.08
N THR A 613 -14.41 4.80 -18.27
CA THR A 613 -13.71 5.74 -17.42
C THR A 613 -13.00 6.77 -18.31
N VAL A 614 -13.19 8.04 -18.00
CA VAL A 614 -12.69 9.20 -18.73
C VAL A 614 -11.76 10.03 -17.85
N ILE A 615 -10.91 10.80 -18.52
CA ILE A 615 -9.91 11.68 -17.90
C ILE A 615 -10.30 13.14 -18.11
N GLU A 616 -9.98 13.98 -17.12
CA GLU A 616 -9.79 15.40 -17.36
C GLU A 616 -8.44 15.60 -18.05
N THR A 617 -8.46 16.09 -19.30
CA THR A 617 -7.23 16.35 -20.05
C THR A 617 -6.53 17.58 -19.48
N ILE A 618 -5.22 17.47 -19.25
CA ILE A 618 -4.39 18.61 -18.85
C ILE A 618 -4.10 19.48 -20.07
N ARG A 619 -4.60 20.71 -20.07
CA ARG A 619 -4.45 21.71 -21.14
C ARG A 619 -3.48 22.80 -20.74
N GLY A 620 -2.91 23.49 -21.73
CA GLY A 620 -1.98 24.60 -21.54
C GLY A 620 -0.66 24.34 -22.26
N SER A 621 0.47 24.61 -21.60
CA SER A 621 1.80 24.39 -22.20
C SER A 621 2.82 23.84 -21.20
N ALA A 622 3.84 23.18 -21.73
CA ALA A 622 5.03 22.79 -20.99
C ALA A 622 6.29 23.26 -21.71
N ALA A 623 7.36 23.51 -20.96
CA ALA A 623 8.67 23.85 -21.50
C ALA A 623 9.76 22.97 -20.87
N LEU A 624 10.64 22.44 -21.73
CA LEU A 624 11.85 21.72 -21.32
C LEU A 624 13.06 22.63 -21.40
N LYS A 625 13.68 22.87 -20.24
CA LYS A 625 14.79 23.79 -20.04
C LYS A 625 16.12 23.05 -19.94
N GLY A 626 17.20 23.75 -20.28
CA GLY A 626 18.57 23.24 -20.03
C GLY A 626 18.91 21.93 -20.73
N LEU A 627 18.29 21.62 -21.88
CA LEU A 627 18.60 20.41 -22.65
C LEU A 627 19.91 20.59 -23.44
N THR A 628 21.03 20.08 -22.91
CA THR A 628 22.39 20.31 -23.41
C THR A 628 22.62 19.82 -24.85
N GLY A 629 22.76 20.74 -25.80
CA GLY A 629 23.00 20.39 -27.20
C GLY A 629 21.76 19.87 -27.95
N ALA A 630 20.54 20.06 -27.41
CA ALA A 630 19.33 19.70 -28.14
C ALA A 630 19.18 20.54 -29.43
N ARG A 631 18.97 19.85 -30.56
CA ARG A 631 18.69 20.42 -31.90
C ARG A 631 17.21 20.35 -32.26
N SER A 632 16.50 19.35 -31.76
CA SER A 632 15.05 19.22 -31.93
C SER A 632 14.45 18.40 -30.79
N VAL A 633 13.24 18.73 -30.38
CA VAL A 633 12.46 17.97 -29.40
C VAL A 633 11.11 17.61 -30.01
N SER A 634 10.78 16.32 -30.03
CA SER A 634 9.47 15.81 -30.46
C SER A 634 8.73 15.18 -29.29
N VAL A 635 7.44 15.48 -29.18
CA VAL A 635 6.54 15.02 -28.13
C VAL A 635 5.43 14.19 -28.78
N GLN A 636 5.44 12.88 -28.55
CA GLN A 636 4.46 11.95 -29.08
C GLN A 636 3.41 11.64 -28.00
N PRO A 637 2.14 12.08 -28.17
CA PRO A 637 1.06 11.62 -27.32
C PRO A 637 0.92 10.10 -27.39
N LEU A 638 0.62 9.46 -26.26
CA LEU A 638 0.44 8.01 -26.17
C LEU A 638 -1.01 7.63 -25.84
N ASP A 639 -1.48 6.47 -26.29
CA ASP A 639 -2.81 5.93 -25.95
C ASP A 639 -2.79 5.19 -24.60
N GLY A 640 -3.93 4.61 -24.18
CA GLY A 640 -4.04 3.86 -22.92
C GLY A 640 -3.25 2.54 -22.86
N SER A 641 -2.62 2.10 -23.96
CA SER A 641 -1.66 0.97 -24.00
C SER A 641 -0.20 1.44 -24.02
N GLY A 642 0.02 2.77 -24.10
CA GLY A 642 1.31 3.41 -24.30
C GLY A 642 1.75 3.47 -25.77
N GLY A 643 0.90 3.07 -26.71
CA GLY A 643 1.17 3.16 -28.15
C GLY A 643 1.08 4.61 -28.64
N ALA A 644 1.70 4.92 -29.78
CA ALA A 644 1.64 6.27 -30.35
C ALA A 644 0.20 6.67 -30.74
N LEU A 645 -0.26 7.82 -30.25
CA LEU A 645 -1.57 8.39 -30.54
C LEU A 645 -1.43 9.67 -31.37
N GLY A 646 -1.84 9.60 -32.63
CA GLY A 646 -1.72 10.72 -33.56
C GLY A 646 -0.28 11.06 -33.95
N ARG A 647 -0.07 12.27 -34.48
CA ARG A 647 1.26 12.74 -34.93
C ARG A 647 2.06 13.35 -33.77
N PRO A 648 3.40 13.24 -33.78
CA PRO A 648 4.23 13.92 -32.81
C PRO A 648 4.15 15.44 -32.99
N VAL A 649 4.15 16.16 -31.86
CA VAL A 649 4.25 17.61 -31.80
C VAL A 649 5.72 18.00 -31.66
N TYR A 650 6.23 18.86 -32.52
CA TYR A 650 7.59 19.37 -32.41
C TYR A 650 7.58 20.61 -31.51
N ALA A 651 8.40 20.60 -30.46
CA ALA A 651 8.53 21.73 -29.57
C ALA A 651 9.23 22.89 -30.27
N VAL A 652 8.79 24.11 -29.97
CA VAL A 652 9.36 25.34 -30.49
C VAL A 652 10.46 25.81 -29.53
N LYS A 653 11.65 26.08 -30.06
CA LYS A 653 12.74 26.65 -29.27
C LYS A 653 12.44 28.12 -28.97
N SER A 654 12.45 28.49 -27.71
CA SER A 654 12.21 29.83 -27.19
C SER A 654 13.26 30.20 -26.13
N ALA A 655 13.17 31.42 -25.58
CA ALA A 655 14.02 31.82 -24.45
C ALA A 655 13.79 30.96 -23.19
N SER A 656 12.59 30.39 -23.02
CA SER A 656 12.24 29.51 -21.90
C SER A 656 12.54 28.03 -22.17
N GLY A 657 13.26 27.70 -23.25
CA GLY A 657 13.63 26.33 -23.61
C GLY A 657 12.83 25.79 -24.79
N TRP A 658 12.45 24.51 -24.74
CA TRP A 658 11.65 23.85 -25.78
C TRP A 658 10.19 23.77 -25.34
N THR A 659 9.33 24.60 -25.92
CA THR A 659 7.93 24.74 -25.53
C THR A 659 6.99 23.96 -26.45
N PHE A 660 5.97 23.30 -25.88
CA PHE A 660 4.94 22.60 -26.64
C PHE A 660 3.58 22.65 -25.92
N PRO A 661 2.46 22.59 -26.67
CA PRO A 661 1.13 22.56 -26.09
C PRO A 661 0.83 21.21 -25.41
N LEU A 662 0.04 21.27 -24.35
CA LEU A 662 -0.57 20.10 -23.70
C LEU A 662 -2.07 20.03 -24.01
N GLY A 663 -2.59 18.81 -24.11
CA GLY A 663 -4.04 18.58 -24.20
C GLY A 663 -4.68 18.81 -25.57
N ALA A 664 -3.89 19.05 -26.62
CA ALA A 664 -4.38 19.05 -28.00
C ALA A 664 -4.90 17.66 -28.43
N VAL A 665 -4.25 16.62 -27.94
CA VAL A 665 -4.72 15.22 -28.01
C VAL A 665 -5.07 14.80 -26.58
N PRO A 666 -6.29 14.29 -26.31
CA PRO A 666 -6.66 13.80 -24.98
C PRO A 666 -5.82 12.60 -24.56
N THR A 667 -4.80 12.83 -23.74
CA THR A 667 -3.96 11.79 -23.12
C THR A 667 -3.38 12.25 -21.79
N VAL A 668 -2.95 11.27 -20.99
CA VAL A 668 -2.23 11.47 -19.72
C VAL A 668 -0.72 11.34 -19.84
N TRP A 669 -0.17 10.88 -20.97
CA TRP A 669 1.26 10.63 -21.08
C TRP A 669 1.81 10.76 -22.51
N TYR A 670 3.09 11.11 -22.59
CA TYR A 670 3.79 11.49 -23.81
C TYR A 670 5.22 10.94 -23.80
N GLU A 671 5.66 10.37 -24.92
CA GLU A 671 7.10 10.14 -25.16
C GLU A 671 7.74 11.43 -25.65
N VAL A 672 8.82 11.84 -25.01
CA VAL A 672 9.63 12.97 -25.47
C VAL A 672 10.96 12.44 -25.98
N THR A 673 11.26 12.72 -27.25
CA THR A 673 12.54 12.41 -27.87
C THR A 673 13.34 13.68 -28.11
N VAL A 674 14.59 13.70 -27.66
CA VAL A 674 15.52 14.81 -27.83
C VAL A 674 16.64 14.40 -28.80
N ARG A 675 16.73 15.06 -29.95
CA ARG A 675 17.85 14.89 -30.90
C ARG A 675 18.93 15.92 -30.61
N ARG A 676 20.18 15.50 -30.59
CA ARG A 676 21.35 16.31 -30.20
C ARG A 676 22.39 16.37 -31.30
#